data_AF-A0A8J2HQA3-F1
#
_entry.id   AF-A0A8J2HQA3-F1
#
_cell.length_a   1.000
_cell.length_b   1.000
_cell.length_c   1.000
_cell.angle_alpha   90.00
_cell.angle_beta   90.00
_cell.angle_gamma   90.00
#
_symmetry.space_group_name_H-M   'P 1'
#
loop_
_entity.id
_entity.type
_entity.pdbx_description
1 polymer ?
#
loop_
_entity_poly.entity_id
_entity_poly.type
_entity_poly.pdbx_seq_one_letter_code
_entity_poly.pdbx_strand_id
1 'polypeptide(L)'
;MDKNLPLSNFYGQRAASLRRHPAMSLQQIVGAGACEACRGRITKCSTERPQCSECRKRHTPCNYALQSPARPVAARRRHHGQMHPHPNRALERVFAHLRSQPLDVAHELLSQLRRGTDVHTVLRFIEYGSLRLQLMLVPDTTYQFTSPYLADMMPLFDGTDNPYLTSRLYKALSHKTPHHGTEIHEQTYHAIFQVPYHGARMYDPRMSPGSLRPSRWTSISDDDVFLTRLLECYFLYEFPLWPCFHKDHFLDDMTTGETDYCSPLLVNAILTAGCHGLSTLEQRAEFWNLNTYSYRCMAETRRLWELEQSQNVCSLSSAQAATILGRIYFANGMDKMGWTTWSHALELADRLDLFDKAAKYKSEKDRVSRTITAWGIFSQQAFSCFYLMKPPLSKIPPEDGLPDYRDAHNFFGEIWVKYPLVKHLTPTYLGQTFLSLIKLRCIMNDIAGKALQENNGQNELDLQQAGRYHAMLFQWFRDLPDPLQPQNAAMPTQLLLHMQFHNLVTMTFHPFLEHETSFNQPNDREAFQKYAGFSPARLYTASKASLQTLLHMFYHRHGFEAYYIFLLQVLVQLGFDSIERLRSPEAQQKQFPAIMKATRATLILCAKGLRDQGQNFYLAELVFRILRDKMDPVDVKLLKDWAHIKDEDKREQSMTEHVHGEYPVNVLSITSDPTEQRLNRLLQSMGDLKLPNDTAEPTQQERASRTWRSIVF
;
A
#
# COMPACT_ATOMS: atom_id res chain seq x y z
N MET A 1 -15.87 -36.09 72.18
CA MET A 1 -17.08 -36.47 71.41
C MET A 1 -17.04 -35.54 70.21
N ASP A 2 -16.57 -35.88 69.00
CA ASP A 2 -16.46 -37.12 68.21
C ASP A 2 -15.13 -37.07 67.41
N LYS A 3 -14.23 -38.06 67.34
CA LYS A 3 -14.19 -39.40 66.72
C LYS A 3 -14.27 -39.48 65.17
N ASN A 4 -13.07 -39.66 64.59
CA ASN A 4 -12.67 -40.52 63.45
C ASN A 4 -12.86 -40.10 61.97
N LEU A 5 -11.71 -40.07 61.28
CA LEU A 5 -11.45 -40.25 59.84
C LEU A 5 -11.93 -41.62 59.31
N PRO A 6 -12.07 -41.81 57.97
CA PRO A 6 -11.01 -42.56 57.24
C PRO A 6 -10.70 -42.10 55.79
N LEU A 7 -9.65 -42.74 55.27
CA LEU A 7 -8.90 -42.59 54.02
C LEU A 7 -9.54 -43.22 52.75
N SER A 8 -9.05 -42.79 51.57
CA SER A 8 -8.44 -43.59 50.48
C SER A 8 -9.06 -43.60 49.05
N ASN A 9 -8.13 -43.65 48.06
CA ASN A 9 -8.20 -43.89 46.60
C ASN A 9 -8.36 -42.66 45.68
N PHE A 10 -7.37 -42.11 44.96
CA PHE A 10 -6.33 -42.60 44.00
C PHE A 10 -6.84 -43.08 42.62
N TYR A 11 -6.23 -42.50 41.57
CA TYR A 11 -6.15 -42.86 40.13
C TYR A 11 -7.27 -42.48 39.14
N GLY A 12 -6.88 -41.76 38.08
CA GLY A 12 -7.70 -41.57 36.86
C GLY A 12 -7.16 -40.53 35.85
N GLN A 13 -6.02 -40.81 35.21
CA GLN A 13 -5.56 -40.13 34.00
C GLN A 13 -6.64 -40.11 32.89
N ARG A 14 -6.70 -39.03 32.08
CA ARG A 14 -6.44 -39.10 30.63
C ARG A 14 -6.49 -37.73 29.95
N ALA A 15 -5.36 -37.40 29.32
CA ALA A 15 -5.26 -36.49 28.21
C ALA A 15 -6.15 -36.95 27.05
N ALA A 16 -6.87 -36.01 26.43
CA ALA A 16 -7.43 -36.18 25.10
C ALA A 16 -6.98 -35.01 24.23
N SER A 17 -6.08 -35.33 23.31
CA SER A 17 -5.67 -34.50 22.19
C SER A 17 -6.87 -34.10 21.33
N LEU A 18 -7.08 -32.80 21.10
CA LEU A 18 -7.82 -32.34 19.93
C LEU A 18 -6.81 -31.79 18.92
N ARG A 19 -6.58 -32.63 17.91
CA ARG A 19 -5.73 -32.37 16.75
C ARG A 19 -6.23 -31.09 16.05
N ARG A 20 -5.37 -30.07 15.98
CA ARG A 20 -5.54 -28.96 15.04
C ARG A 20 -5.44 -29.53 13.62
N HIS A 21 -6.51 -29.46 12.85
CA HIS A 21 -6.43 -29.72 11.43
C HIS A 21 -5.68 -28.57 10.74
N PRO A 22 -4.61 -28.84 9.97
CA PRO A 22 -3.99 -27.81 9.14
C PRO A 22 -4.99 -27.37 8.07
N ALA A 23 -5.08 -26.06 7.83
CA ALA A 23 -5.87 -25.49 6.75
C ALA A 23 -5.44 -26.10 5.40
N MET A 24 -6.41 -26.51 4.58
CA MET A 24 -6.16 -27.13 3.28
C MET A 24 -5.84 -26.07 2.21
N SER A 25 -4.67 -26.16 1.56
CA SER A 25 -4.26 -25.31 0.45
C SER A 25 -5.17 -25.45 -0.77
N LEU A 26 -5.15 -24.48 -1.71
CA LEU A 26 -5.84 -24.59 -2.99
C LEU A 26 -5.53 -25.91 -3.73
N GLN A 27 -4.28 -26.40 -3.66
CA GLN A 27 -3.91 -27.71 -4.23
C GLN A 27 -4.57 -28.89 -3.51
N GLN A 28 -4.86 -28.78 -2.21
CA GLN A 28 -5.56 -29.79 -1.43
C GLN A 28 -7.09 -29.76 -1.64
N ILE A 29 -7.65 -28.60 -1.95
CA ILE A 29 -9.09 -28.42 -2.22
C ILE A 29 -9.45 -28.88 -3.64
N VAL A 30 -8.69 -28.40 -4.64
CA VAL A 30 -8.98 -28.63 -6.06
C VAL A 30 -8.27 -29.89 -6.58
N GLY A 31 -7.23 -30.36 -5.89
CA GLY A 31 -6.37 -31.47 -6.31
C GLY A 31 -5.11 -30.99 -7.05
N ALA A 32 -3.94 -31.56 -6.71
CA ALA A 32 -2.70 -31.32 -7.44
C ALA A 32 -2.89 -31.74 -8.91
N GLY A 33 -2.58 -30.87 -9.87
CA GLY A 33 -2.81 -31.14 -11.30
C GLY A 33 -4.24 -30.91 -11.80
N ALA A 34 -5.09 -30.21 -11.03
CA ALA A 34 -6.43 -29.80 -11.47
C ALA A 34 -6.42 -28.96 -12.76
N CYS A 35 -7.46 -29.11 -13.58
CA CYS A 35 -7.66 -28.31 -14.79
C CYS A 35 -8.02 -26.85 -14.45
N GLU A 36 -7.84 -25.95 -15.40
CA GLU A 36 -8.09 -24.51 -15.25
C GLU A 36 -9.56 -24.19 -14.93
N ALA A 37 -10.49 -24.98 -15.46
CA ALA A 37 -11.91 -24.83 -15.18
C ALA A 37 -12.25 -25.16 -13.72
N CYS A 38 -11.73 -26.26 -13.19
CA CYS A 38 -11.91 -26.64 -11.79
C CYS A 38 -11.15 -25.72 -10.83
N ARG A 39 -9.96 -25.23 -11.21
CA ARG A 39 -9.22 -24.21 -10.44
C ARG A 39 -9.99 -22.90 -10.36
N GLY A 40 -10.56 -22.45 -11.47
CA GLY A 40 -11.37 -21.23 -11.52
C GLY A 40 -12.60 -21.29 -10.62
N ARG A 41 -13.24 -22.46 -10.54
CA ARG A 41 -14.45 -22.72 -9.73
C ARG A 41 -14.15 -23.17 -8.30
N ILE A 42 -12.90 -23.48 -7.98
CA ILE A 42 -12.47 -24.03 -6.68
C ILE A 42 -13.25 -25.33 -6.35
N THR A 43 -13.51 -26.15 -7.37
CA THR A 43 -14.20 -27.45 -7.24
C THR A 43 -13.21 -28.59 -7.35
N LYS A 44 -13.32 -29.62 -6.51
CA LYS A 44 -12.43 -30.80 -6.53
C LYS A 44 -12.37 -31.42 -7.93
N CYS A 45 -11.18 -31.38 -8.54
CA CYS A 45 -10.92 -31.95 -9.85
C CYS A 45 -10.53 -33.42 -9.69
N SER A 46 -11.14 -34.29 -10.49
CA SER A 46 -10.77 -35.71 -10.55
C SER A 46 -9.50 -35.99 -11.35
N THR A 47 -8.93 -34.98 -12.01
CA THR A 47 -7.63 -35.02 -12.73
C THR A 47 -7.53 -35.99 -13.91
N GLU A 48 -8.60 -36.73 -14.22
CA GLU A 48 -8.71 -37.61 -15.38
C GLU A 48 -8.41 -36.85 -16.69
N ARG A 49 -7.63 -37.50 -17.58
CA ARG A 49 -7.29 -37.01 -18.92
C ARG A 49 -8.10 -37.80 -19.96
N PRO A 50 -8.60 -37.19 -21.04
CA PRO A 50 -8.43 -35.78 -21.44
C PRO A 50 -9.38 -34.80 -20.72
N GLN A 51 -10.45 -35.27 -20.06
CA GLN A 51 -11.44 -34.42 -19.39
C GLN A 51 -11.75 -34.96 -17.99
N CYS A 52 -11.73 -34.09 -16.97
CA CYS A 52 -12.11 -34.49 -15.61
C CYS A 52 -13.62 -34.71 -15.46
N SER A 53 -14.03 -35.58 -14.55
CA SER A 53 -15.43 -35.89 -14.25
C SER A 53 -16.31 -34.67 -13.93
N GLU A 54 -15.78 -33.65 -13.27
CA GLU A 54 -16.52 -32.40 -13.00
C GLU A 54 -16.70 -31.54 -14.25
N CYS A 55 -15.70 -31.47 -15.13
CA CYS A 55 -15.83 -30.82 -16.43
C CYS A 55 -16.77 -31.57 -17.37
N ARG A 56 -16.77 -32.91 -17.31
CA ARG A 56 -17.66 -33.79 -18.08
C ARG A 56 -19.11 -33.61 -17.66
N LYS A 57 -19.41 -33.66 -16.36
CA LYS A 57 -20.76 -33.40 -15.81
C LYS A 57 -21.31 -32.03 -16.20
N ARG A 58 -20.42 -31.04 -16.31
CA ARG A 58 -20.79 -29.64 -16.54
C ARG A 58 -20.67 -29.23 -18.01
N HIS A 59 -20.35 -30.15 -18.92
CA HIS A 59 -20.09 -29.87 -20.34
C HIS A 59 -19.16 -28.68 -20.56
N THR A 60 -18.06 -28.60 -19.80
CA THR A 60 -17.13 -27.46 -19.87
C THR A 60 -15.75 -27.88 -20.39
N PRO A 61 -15.06 -27.01 -21.16
CA PRO A 61 -13.71 -27.27 -21.65
C PRO A 61 -12.75 -27.56 -20.49
N CYS A 62 -11.98 -28.64 -20.59
CA CYS A 62 -11.08 -29.12 -19.54
C CYS A 62 -9.63 -28.96 -19.97
N ASN A 63 -9.09 -27.76 -19.75
CA ASN A 63 -7.73 -27.43 -20.13
C ASN A 63 -6.79 -27.65 -18.94
N TYR A 64 -5.71 -28.39 -19.18
CA TYR A 64 -4.64 -28.57 -18.20
C TYR A 64 -3.42 -27.79 -18.67
N ALA A 65 -2.95 -26.85 -17.83
CA ALA A 65 -1.74 -26.09 -18.13
C ALA A 65 -0.54 -27.05 -18.36
N LEU A 66 0.18 -26.85 -19.46
CA LEU A 66 1.49 -27.48 -19.68
C LEU A 66 2.43 -26.99 -18.58
N GLN A 67 2.96 -27.91 -17.77
CA GLN A 67 3.86 -27.57 -16.68
C GLN A 67 5.14 -26.93 -17.27
N SER A 68 5.36 -25.64 -17.02
CA SER A 68 6.72 -25.09 -17.04
C SER A 68 7.52 -25.77 -15.93
N PRO A 69 8.78 -26.19 -16.19
CA PRO A 69 9.59 -26.83 -15.17
C PRO A 69 9.85 -25.85 -14.02
N ALA A 70 9.30 -26.16 -12.84
CA ALA A 70 9.51 -25.39 -11.63
C ALA A 70 10.97 -25.54 -11.17
N ARG A 71 11.66 -24.41 -10.95
CA ARG A 71 12.93 -24.36 -10.21
C ARG A 71 12.69 -24.45 -8.69
N PRO A 72 13.69 -24.87 -7.90
CA PRO A 72 13.49 -25.49 -6.60
C PRO A 72 13.09 -24.48 -5.53
N VAL A 73 11.98 -24.76 -4.84
CA VAL A 73 11.63 -24.11 -3.58
C VAL A 73 12.69 -24.49 -2.55
N ALA A 74 13.28 -23.47 -1.91
CA ALA A 74 14.21 -23.61 -0.81
C ALA A 74 13.54 -24.33 0.38
N ALA A 75 13.67 -25.65 0.43
CA ALA A 75 13.41 -26.43 1.63
C ALA A 75 14.59 -26.23 2.58
N ARG A 76 14.49 -25.24 3.48
CA ARG A 76 15.42 -25.13 4.60
C ARG A 76 14.65 -25.07 5.91
N ARG A 77 15.01 -26.02 6.79
CA ARG A 77 14.71 -26.17 8.22
C ARG A 77 13.54 -27.07 8.58
N ARG A 78 13.89 -28.26 9.08
CA ARG A 78 13.53 -28.74 10.44
C ARG A 78 14.36 -30.00 10.73
N HIS A 79 15.35 -29.87 11.60
CA HIS A 79 15.79 -30.93 12.52
C HIS A 79 16.80 -30.34 13.50
N HIS A 80 16.30 -29.84 14.65
CA HIS A 80 17.10 -29.78 15.87
C HIS A 80 16.49 -30.75 16.86
N GLY A 81 16.98 -31.99 16.82
CA GLY A 81 16.94 -32.90 17.96
C GLY A 81 18.25 -32.76 18.70
N GLN A 82 18.16 -32.59 20.02
CA GLN A 82 19.28 -32.55 20.96
C GLN A 82 20.23 -33.73 20.74
N MET A 83 21.53 -33.47 20.66
CA MET A 83 22.55 -34.52 20.76
C MET A 83 23.75 -34.02 21.57
N HIS A 84 24.12 -34.80 22.58
CA HIS A 84 25.39 -34.69 23.28
C HIS A 84 26.58 -34.93 22.32
N PRO A 85 27.76 -34.34 22.57
CA PRO A 85 28.87 -34.35 21.62
C PRO A 85 29.59 -35.71 21.61
N HIS A 86 29.52 -36.43 20.49
CA HIS A 86 30.45 -37.52 20.18
C HIS A 86 31.58 -37.00 19.28
N PRO A 87 32.87 -37.25 19.61
CA PRO A 87 34.02 -36.73 18.87
C PRO A 87 34.06 -37.14 17.37
N ASN A 88 33.50 -38.31 17.02
CA ASN A 88 33.56 -38.83 15.64
C ASN A 88 32.75 -38.01 14.61
N ARG A 89 31.71 -37.29 15.04
CA ARG A 89 30.81 -36.60 14.11
C ARG A 89 31.43 -35.35 13.49
N ALA A 90 32.39 -34.72 14.17
CA ALA A 90 33.09 -33.54 13.66
C ALA A 90 34.05 -33.90 12.52
N LEU A 91 34.77 -35.02 12.67
CA LEU A 91 35.67 -35.55 11.64
C LEU A 91 34.90 -35.99 10.39
N GLU A 92 33.75 -36.65 10.55
CA GLU A 92 32.87 -37.02 9.44
C GLU A 92 32.40 -35.79 8.64
N ARG A 93 32.07 -34.69 9.32
CA ARG A 93 31.65 -33.44 8.68
C ARG A 93 32.79 -32.78 7.91
N VAL A 94 34.00 -32.74 8.47
CA VAL A 94 35.18 -32.21 7.77
C VAL A 94 35.48 -33.04 6.53
N PHE A 95 35.41 -34.37 6.62
CA PHE A 95 35.59 -35.27 5.48
C PHE A 95 34.52 -35.06 4.39
N ALA A 96 33.25 -34.86 4.78
CA ALA A 96 32.19 -34.53 3.85
C ALA A 96 32.42 -33.18 3.14
N HIS A 97 32.96 -32.18 3.84
CA HIS A 97 33.30 -30.88 3.25
C HIS A 97 34.51 -30.97 2.31
N LEU A 98 35.56 -31.74 2.65
CA LEU A 98 36.68 -32.00 1.74
C LEU A 98 36.24 -32.65 0.42
N ARG A 99 35.14 -33.42 0.43
CA ARG A 99 34.59 -34.07 -0.78
C ARG A 99 33.66 -33.19 -1.62
N SER A 100 33.00 -32.22 -1.00
CA SER A 100 31.89 -31.46 -1.63
C SER A 100 32.22 -30.01 -1.95
N GLN A 101 33.25 -29.43 -1.31
CA GLN A 101 33.66 -28.06 -1.55
C GLN A 101 34.56 -27.92 -2.79
N PRO A 102 34.63 -26.72 -3.40
CA PRO A 102 35.58 -26.40 -4.47
C PRO A 102 37.04 -26.71 -4.09
N LEU A 103 37.88 -26.98 -5.10
CA LEU A 103 39.23 -27.53 -4.93
C LEU A 103 40.14 -26.62 -4.08
N ASP A 104 40.03 -25.31 -4.24
CA ASP A 104 40.75 -24.28 -3.48
C ASP A 104 40.35 -24.28 -2.00
N VAL A 105 39.05 -24.38 -1.72
CA VAL A 105 38.51 -24.46 -0.36
C VAL A 105 38.93 -25.78 0.30
N ALA A 106 38.83 -26.90 -0.41
CA ALA A 106 39.26 -28.21 0.09
C ALA A 106 40.78 -28.24 0.40
N HIS A 107 41.61 -27.59 -0.42
CA HIS A 107 43.05 -27.46 -0.16
C HIS A 107 43.34 -26.65 1.10
N GLU A 108 42.64 -25.54 1.31
CA GLU A 108 42.84 -24.71 2.51
C GLU A 108 42.40 -25.46 3.78
N LEU A 109 41.29 -26.20 3.73
CA LEU A 109 40.87 -27.06 4.85
C LEU A 109 41.91 -28.14 5.17
N LEU A 110 42.47 -28.79 4.15
CA LEU A 110 43.54 -29.77 4.33
C LEU A 110 44.82 -29.14 4.90
N SER A 111 45.16 -27.93 4.46
CA SER A 111 46.29 -27.15 4.97
C SER A 111 46.13 -26.83 6.46
N GLN A 112 44.93 -26.40 6.88
CA GLN A 112 44.63 -26.09 8.28
C GLN A 112 44.68 -27.35 9.16
N LEU A 113 44.17 -28.48 8.69
CA LEU A 113 44.28 -29.77 9.41
C LEU A 113 45.75 -30.19 9.56
N ARG A 114 46.56 -30.05 8.51
CA ARG A 114 48.01 -30.37 8.56
C ARG A 114 48.79 -29.46 9.51
N ARG A 115 48.32 -28.22 9.73
CA ARG A 115 48.88 -27.28 10.71
C ARG A 115 48.47 -27.60 12.16
N GLY A 116 47.69 -28.66 12.39
CA GLY A 116 47.23 -29.05 13.72
C GLY A 116 46.03 -28.22 14.22
N THR A 117 45.32 -27.54 13.32
CA THR A 117 44.13 -26.75 13.69
C THR A 117 43.02 -27.68 14.18
N ASP A 118 42.40 -27.33 15.30
CA ASP A 118 41.29 -28.09 15.87
C ASP A 118 40.11 -28.24 14.88
N VAL A 119 39.52 -29.44 14.86
CA VAL A 119 38.48 -29.84 13.90
C VAL A 119 37.23 -28.96 14.01
N HIS A 120 36.87 -28.49 15.20
CA HIS A 120 35.72 -27.59 15.37
C HIS A 120 36.03 -26.18 14.85
N THR A 121 37.28 -25.73 14.97
CA THR A 121 37.73 -24.45 14.41
C THR A 121 37.69 -24.46 12.89
N VAL A 122 38.10 -25.57 12.26
CA VAL A 122 38.01 -25.77 10.80
C VAL A 122 36.56 -25.77 10.32
N LEU A 123 35.66 -26.49 11.00
CA LEU A 123 34.23 -26.49 10.66
C LEU A 123 33.60 -25.09 10.79
N ARG A 124 34.01 -24.35 11.81
CA ARG A 124 33.54 -22.99 12.06
C ARG A 124 34.03 -22.01 10.98
N PHE A 125 35.24 -22.20 10.43
CA PHE A 125 35.74 -21.42 9.30
C PHE A 125 34.90 -21.64 8.03
N ILE A 126 34.47 -22.88 7.75
CA ILE A 126 33.58 -23.20 6.62
C ILE A 126 32.20 -22.55 6.83
N GLU A 127 31.63 -22.73 8.02
CA GLU A 127 30.32 -22.16 8.35
C GLU A 127 30.33 -20.64 8.22
N TYR A 128 31.33 -19.94 8.79
CA TYR A 128 31.44 -18.49 8.68
C TYR A 128 31.84 -18.00 7.29
N GLY A 129 32.69 -18.73 6.56
CA GLY A 129 33.03 -18.42 5.18
C GLY A 129 31.79 -18.50 4.27
N SER A 130 30.97 -19.53 4.45
CA SER A 130 29.70 -19.69 3.73
C SER A 130 28.67 -18.64 4.13
N LEU A 131 28.61 -18.24 5.41
CA LEU A 131 27.73 -17.18 5.89
C LEU A 131 28.16 -15.82 5.32
N ARG A 132 29.45 -15.54 5.28
CA ARG A 132 30.01 -14.29 4.72
C ARG A 132 29.81 -14.23 3.21
N LEU A 133 29.96 -15.35 2.49
CA LEU A 133 29.59 -15.45 1.08
C LEU A 133 28.07 -15.28 0.89
N GLN A 134 27.24 -15.86 1.75
CA GLN A 134 25.78 -15.64 1.73
C GLN A 134 25.37 -14.19 2.04
N LEU A 135 26.13 -13.50 2.90
CA LEU A 135 25.96 -12.07 3.17
C LEU A 135 26.53 -11.19 2.04
N MET A 136 27.45 -11.72 1.22
CA MET A 136 27.98 -11.06 0.01
C MET A 136 27.20 -11.40 -1.26
N LEU A 137 26.34 -12.42 -1.25
CA LEU A 137 25.41 -12.70 -2.34
C LEU A 137 24.41 -11.56 -2.40
N VAL A 138 24.51 -10.74 -3.45
CA VAL A 138 23.46 -9.78 -3.76
C VAL A 138 22.23 -10.60 -4.18
N PRO A 139 21.10 -10.51 -3.46
CA PRO A 139 19.90 -11.23 -3.84
C PRO A 139 19.50 -10.89 -5.27
N ASP A 140 18.87 -11.82 -5.97
CA ASP A 140 18.28 -11.53 -7.28
C ASP A 140 17.28 -10.37 -7.10
N THR A 141 17.69 -9.20 -7.58
CA THR A 141 16.96 -7.95 -7.41
C THR A 141 15.91 -7.77 -8.50
N THR A 142 15.93 -8.64 -9.53
CA THR A 142 14.90 -8.72 -10.56
C THR A 142 13.71 -9.55 -10.09
N TYR A 143 13.15 -9.19 -8.94
CA TYR A 143 12.00 -9.86 -8.38
C TYR A 143 10.69 -9.28 -8.94
N GLN A 144 9.79 -10.17 -9.36
CA GLN A 144 8.42 -9.84 -9.74
C GLN A 144 7.47 -10.56 -8.78
N PHE A 145 6.57 -9.80 -8.16
CA PHE A 145 5.54 -10.36 -7.29
C PHE A 145 4.57 -11.19 -8.11
N THR A 146 4.17 -12.33 -7.57
CA THR A 146 3.19 -13.21 -8.22
C THR A 146 1.80 -12.92 -7.63
N SER A 147 0.78 -12.80 -8.49
CA SER A 147 -0.60 -12.59 -8.04
C SER A 147 -1.05 -13.77 -7.16
N PRO A 148 -1.74 -13.52 -6.04
CA PRO A 148 -2.33 -14.57 -5.19
C PRO A 148 -3.29 -15.48 -5.96
N TYR A 149 -3.95 -14.94 -6.99
CA TYR A 149 -4.84 -15.67 -7.88
C TYR A 149 -4.44 -15.40 -9.34
N LEU A 150 -3.90 -16.43 -9.98
CA LEU A 150 -3.46 -16.37 -11.37
C LEU A 150 -4.67 -16.45 -12.31
N ALA A 151 -4.94 -15.35 -12.99
CA ALA A 151 -5.91 -15.26 -14.08
C ALA A 151 -5.31 -14.45 -15.23
N ASP A 152 -5.73 -14.75 -16.45
CA ASP A 152 -5.50 -13.83 -17.56
C ASP A 152 -6.32 -12.56 -17.32
N MET A 153 -5.63 -11.41 -17.28
CA MET A 153 -6.21 -10.12 -17.00
C MET A 153 -6.70 -9.41 -18.26
N MET A 154 -6.29 -9.85 -19.46
CA MET A 154 -6.69 -9.25 -20.74
C MET A 154 -8.20 -9.12 -20.94
N PRO A 155 -9.04 -10.05 -20.48
CA PRO A 155 -10.50 -9.90 -20.58
C PRO A 155 -11.09 -8.70 -19.83
N LEU A 156 -10.36 -8.07 -18.89
CA LEU A 156 -10.82 -6.82 -18.24
C LEU A 156 -10.61 -5.58 -19.11
N PHE A 157 -9.76 -5.68 -20.14
CA PHE A 157 -9.29 -4.55 -20.92
C PHE A 157 -9.79 -4.57 -22.37
N ASP A 158 -10.57 -5.61 -22.73
CA ASP A 158 -11.09 -5.80 -24.08
C ASP A 158 -11.96 -4.60 -24.51
N GLY A 159 -11.68 -4.07 -25.70
CA GLY A 159 -12.39 -2.91 -26.25
C GLY A 159 -12.11 -1.54 -25.60
N THR A 160 -11.10 -1.42 -24.72
CA THR A 160 -10.73 -0.15 -24.08
C THR A 160 -9.39 0.39 -24.58
N ASP A 161 -9.32 1.69 -24.88
CA ASP A 161 -8.04 2.37 -25.16
C ASP A 161 -7.31 2.62 -23.84
N ASN A 162 -6.26 1.84 -23.60
CA ASN A 162 -5.53 1.82 -22.34
C ASN A 162 -4.04 2.08 -22.59
N PRO A 163 -3.54 3.29 -22.30
CA PRO A 163 -2.19 3.69 -22.68
C PRO A 163 -1.09 2.88 -21.95
N TYR A 164 -1.41 2.27 -20.82
CA TYR A 164 -0.44 1.53 -20.00
C TYR A 164 -0.11 0.15 -20.55
N LEU A 165 -0.98 -0.45 -21.37
CA LEU A 165 -0.73 -1.77 -21.99
C LEU A 165 0.43 -1.75 -22.99
N THR A 166 0.83 -0.57 -23.47
CA THR A 166 1.99 -0.40 -24.36
C THR A 166 3.22 0.19 -23.65
N SER A 167 3.10 0.48 -22.35
CA SER A 167 4.16 1.07 -21.53
C SER A 167 5.38 0.17 -21.40
N ARG A 168 6.53 0.78 -21.10
CA ARG A 168 7.78 0.06 -20.88
C ARG A 168 7.67 -0.87 -19.68
N LEU A 169 7.02 -0.43 -18.60
CA LEU A 169 6.79 -1.26 -17.42
C LEU A 169 5.91 -2.47 -17.74
N TYR A 170 4.80 -2.29 -18.45
CA TYR A 170 3.93 -3.41 -18.82
C TYR A 170 4.68 -4.43 -19.68
N LYS A 171 5.43 -3.99 -20.70
CA LYS A 171 6.28 -4.86 -21.53
C LYS A 171 7.32 -5.61 -20.69
N ALA A 172 7.95 -4.96 -19.72
CA ALA A 172 8.91 -5.59 -18.82
C ALA A 172 8.28 -6.63 -17.88
N LEU A 173 6.98 -6.53 -17.59
CA LEU A 173 6.22 -7.50 -16.80
C LEU A 173 5.68 -8.66 -17.65
N SER A 174 5.39 -8.43 -18.94
CA SER A 174 4.85 -9.42 -19.87
C SER A 174 5.94 -10.30 -20.51
N HIS A 175 7.12 -9.75 -20.78
CA HIS A 175 8.22 -10.48 -21.42
C HIS A 175 9.26 -10.91 -20.39
N LYS A 176 9.53 -12.21 -20.30
CA LYS A 176 10.80 -12.72 -19.76
C LYS A 176 11.91 -12.37 -20.74
N THR A 177 12.39 -11.13 -20.75
CA THR A 177 13.46 -10.73 -21.67
C THR A 177 14.76 -11.44 -21.27
N PRO A 178 15.39 -12.24 -22.16
CA PRO A 178 16.72 -12.76 -21.92
C PRO A 178 17.72 -11.60 -21.89
N HIS A 179 18.63 -11.63 -20.92
CA HIS A 179 19.69 -10.65 -20.75
C HIS A 179 20.70 -10.71 -21.90
N HIS A 180 20.53 -9.87 -22.93
CA HIS A 180 21.61 -9.55 -23.88
C HIS A 180 21.44 -8.11 -24.41
N GLY A 181 21.78 -7.12 -23.57
CA GLY A 181 22.00 -5.73 -23.99
C GLY A 181 23.37 -5.29 -23.48
N THR A 182 24.31 -5.04 -24.39
CA THR A 182 25.72 -4.74 -24.12
C THR A 182 26.01 -3.26 -23.84
N GLU A 183 25.00 -2.39 -23.77
CA GLU A 183 25.20 -0.94 -23.60
C GLU A 183 24.90 -0.45 -22.16
N ILE A 184 25.87 0.28 -21.60
CA ILE A 184 25.86 0.80 -20.21
C ILE A 184 24.73 1.84 -19.98
N HIS A 185 24.30 2.55 -21.03
CA HIS A 185 23.22 3.53 -20.96
C HIS A 185 21.84 2.86 -20.81
N GLU A 186 21.60 1.73 -21.49
CA GLU A 186 20.38 0.94 -21.36
C GLU A 186 20.24 0.33 -19.96
N GLN A 187 21.34 -0.15 -19.37
CA GLN A 187 21.33 -0.77 -18.03
C GLN A 187 20.87 0.19 -16.91
N THR A 188 21.11 1.49 -17.05
CA THR A 188 20.74 2.50 -16.04
C THR A 188 19.24 2.80 -16.06
N TYR A 189 18.64 2.90 -17.25
CA TYR A 189 17.20 3.13 -17.41
C TYR A 189 16.36 1.87 -17.19
N HIS A 190 16.93 0.67 -17.35
CA HIS A 190 16.19 -0.58 -17.12
C HIS A 190 15.88 -0.88 -15.64
N ALA A 191 16.68 -0.35 -14.70
CA ALA A 191 16.55 -0.71 -13.29
C ALA A 191 15.16 -0.38 -12.70
N ILE A 192 14.61 0.80 -13.01
CA ILE A 192 13.27 1.22 -12.53
C ILE A 192 12.15 0.29 -13.03
N PHE A 193 12.36 -0.36 -14.18
CA PHE A 193 11.40 -1.28 -14.78
C PHE A 193 11.59 -2.72 -14.35
N GLN A 194 12.70 -3.05 -13.66
CA GLN A 194 13.12 -4.42 -13.37
C GLN A 194 13.29 -4.71 -11.87
N VAL A 195 13.55 -3.70 -11.05
CA VAL A 195 13.81 -3.86 -9.62
C VAL A 195 12.70 -3.18 -8.81
N PRO A 196 12.14 -3.84 -7.79
CA PRO A 196 11.19 -3.20 -6.89
C PRO A 196 11.77 -1.95 -6.22
N TYR A 197 10.96 -0.89 -6.07
CA TYR A 197 11.41 0.38 -5.50
C TYR A 197 11.92 0.25 -4.06
N HIS A 198 11.37 -0.67 -3.27
CA HIS A 198 11.83 -0.92 -1.90
C HIS A 198 13.24 -1.56 -1.83
N GLY A 199 13.77 -2.03 -2.96
CA GLY A 199 15.18 -2.40 -3.08
C GLY A 199 16.11 -1.20 -3.25
N ALA A 200 15.59 -0.03 -3.64
CA ALA A 200 16.36 1.19 -3.79
C ALA A 200 16.63 1.87 -2.44
N ARG A 201 17.73 2.62 -2.38
CA ARG A 201 18.14 3.40 -1.21
C ARG A 201 18.30 4.86 -1.58
N MET A 202 17.93 5.76 -0.69
CA MET A 202 18.17 7.18 -0.91
C MET A 202 19.67 7.45 -0.84
N TYR A 203 20.15 8.33 -1.72
CA TYR A 203 21.51 8.85 -1.69
C TYR A 203 21.45 10.37 -1.46
N ASP A 204 21.93 10.80 -0.31
CA ASP A 204 22.18 12.19 0.02
C ASP A 204 23.42 12.26 0.94
N PRO A 205 24.48 13.02 0.60
CA PRO A 205 25.69 13.08 1.40
C PRO A 205 25.46 13.51 2.86
N ARG A 206 24.45 14.36 3.10
CA ARG A 206 24.11 14.86 4.44
C ARG A 206 23.53 13.77 5.32
N MET A 207 22.88 12.75 4.74
CA MET A 207 22.27 11.62 5.48
C MET A 207 23.29 10.56 5.93
N SER A 208 24.58 10.86 5.90
CA SER A 208 25.61 9.97 6.44
C SER A 208 25.65 10.04 7.98
N PRO A 209 25.97 8.94 8.70
CA PRO A 209 26.04 8.93 10.16
C PRO A 209 27.04 9.93 10.77
N GLY A 210 28.02 10.40 9.98
CA GLY A 210 28.98 11.41 10.43
C GLY A 210 28.46 12.85 10.33
N SER A 211 27.44 13.09 9.50
CA SER A 211 26.92 14.43 9.18
C SER A 211 25.58 14.69 9.85
N LEU A 212 24.61 13.78 9.71
CA LEU A 212 23.28 13.94 10.30
C LEU A 212 23.27 13.40 11.72
N ARG A 213 22.75 14.20 12.67
CA ARG A 213 22.55 13.77 14.06
C ARG A 213 21.10 13.99 14.52
N PRO A 214 20.15 13.16 14.09
CA PRO A 214 18.74 13.29 14.50
C PRO A 214 18.51 13.25 16.01
N SER A 215 19.35 12.55 16.77
CA SER A 215 19.30 12.49 18.24
C SER A 215 19.36 13.87 18.92
N ARG A 216 19.91 14.89 18.27
CA ARG A 216 19.89 16.28 18.80
C ARG A 216 18.50 16.91 18.82
N TRP A 217 17.57 16.37 18.05
CA TRP A 217 16.24 16.93 17.80
C TRP A 217 15.12 16.12 18.46
N THR A 218 15.45 14.98 19.07
CA THR A 218 14.45 14.07 19.66
C THR A 218 14.98 13.41 20.93
N SER A 219 14.07 13.12 21.86
CA SER A 219 14.33 12.36 23.07
C SER A 219 14.07 10.84 22.91
N ILE A 220 13.63 10.38 21.74
CA ILE A 220 13.14 9.01 21.52
C ILE A 220 14.27 7.97 21.52
N SER A 221 15.43 8.33 20.97
CA SER A 221 16.58 7.43 20.82
C SER A 221 17.87 8.21 20.56
N ASP A 222 18.99 7.70 21.06
CA ASP A 222 20.34 8.21 20.74
C ASP A 222 20.96 7.50 19.52
N ASP A 223 20.26 6.54 18.89
CA ASP A 223 20.74 5.81 17.71
C ASP A 223 20.47 6.60 16.42
N ASP A 224 21.42 7.46 16.05
CA ASP A 224 21.35 8.26 14.81
C ASP A 224 21.24 7.41 13.54
N VAL A 225 21.73 6.16 13.53
CA VAL A 225 21.61 5.27 12.35
C VAL A 225 20.16 4.82 12.19
N PHE A 226 19.53 4.43 13.29
CA PHE A 226 18.11 4.10 13.33
C PHE A 226 17.22 5.30 12.98
N LEU A 227 17.47 6.47 13.58
CA LEU A 227 16.67 7.66 13.30
C LEU A 227 16.85 8.15 11.86
N THR A 228 18.07 8.10 11.31
CA THR A 228 18.32 8.43 9.89
C THR A 228 17.59 7.47 8.96
N ARG A 229 17.44 6.20 9.37
CA ARG A 229 16.66 5.22 8.61
C ARG A 229 15.16 5.57 8.58
N LEU A 230 14.59 6.10 9.67
CA LEU A 230 13.21 6.60 9.68
C LEU A 230 13.04 7.81 8.76
N LEU A 231 13.99 8.74 8.77
CA LEU A 231 14.00 9.89 7.84
C LEU A 231 14.05 9.42 6.38
N GLU A 232 14.92 8.45 6.06
CA GLU A 232 14.99 7.84 4.72
C GLU A 232 13.64 7.23 4.31
N CYS A 233 12.98 6.49 5.21
CA CYS A 233 11.66 5.93 4.94
C CYS A 233 10.62 7.03 4.64
N TYR A 234 10.61 8.13 5.40
CA TYR A 234 9.72 9.25 5.12
C TYR A 234 9.99 9.86 3.73
N PHE A 235 11.25 10.14 3.40
CA PHE A 235 11.62 10.74 2.11
C PHE A 235 11.33 9.84 0.91
N LEU A 236 11.44 8.51 1.06
CA LEU A 236 11.20 7.59 -0.05
C LEU A 236 9.71 7.30 -0.29
N TYR A 237 8.90 7.20 0.78
CA TYR A 237 7.55 6.63 0.66
C TYR A 237 6.42 7.63 0.90
N GLU A 238 6.64 8.68 1.70
CA GLU A 238 5.60 9.67 1.99
C GLU A 238 5.87 11.01 1.32
N PHE A 239 7.07 11.56 1.50
CA PHE A 239 7.42 12.90 1.04
C PHE A 239 7.13 13.17 -0.44
N PRO A 240 7.41 12.28 -1.41
CA PRO A 240 7.25 12.64 -2.83
C PRO A 240 5.80 12.85 -3.28
N LEU A 241 4.82 12.30 -2.54
CA LEU A 241 3.39 12.55 -2.77
C LEU A 241 2.87 13.75 -1.98
N TRP A 242 3.58 14.12 -0.92
CA TRP A 242 3.14 15.10 0.06
C TRP A 242 4.22 16.08 0.55
N PRO A 243 5.04 16.70 -0.33
CA PRO A 243 5.95 17.73 0.11
C PRO A 243 5.18 18.90 0.73
N CYS A 244 5.60 19.32 1.93
CA CYS A 244 5.14 20.55 2.57
C CYS A 244 6.29 21.41 3.09
N PHE A 245 7.52 21.02 2.80
CA PHE A 245 8.74 21.76 3.14
C PHE A 245 9.81 21.47 2.09
N HIS A 246 10.84 22.31 2.01
CA HIS A 246 11.98 22.08 1.10
C HIS A 246 12.96 21.10 1.75
N LYS A 247 13.17 19.92 1.13
CA LYS A 247 14.03 18.85 1.67
C LYS A 247 15.43 19.36 2.00
N ASP A 248 16.05 20.07 1.06
CA ASP A 248 17.45 20.48 1.23
C ASP A 248 17.60 21.53 2.33
N HIS A 249 16.71 22.51 2.43
CA HIS A 249 16.73 23.49 3.51
C HIS A 249 16.54 22.83 4.89
N PHE A 250 15.63 21.85 4.98
CA PHE A 250 15.46 21.06 6.20
C PHE A 250 16.73 20.28 6.57
N LEU A 251 17.34 19.56 5.61
CA LEU A 251 18.54 18.77 5.87
C LEU A 251 19.75 19.65 6.22
N ASP A 252 19.90 20.80 5.58
CA ASP A 252 20.97 21.75 5.89
C ASP A 252 20.86 22.23 7.35
N ASP A 253 19.70 22.77 7.73
CA ASP A 253 19.43 23.24 9.09
C ASP A 253 19.55 22.13 10.13
N MET A 254 19.09 20.91 9.80
CA MET A 254 19.20 19.75 10.68
C MET A 254 20.66 19.36 10.95
N THR A 255 21.55 19.52 9.96
CA THR A 255 22.99 19.24 10.12
C THR A 255 23.74 20.34 10.87
N THR A 256 23.40 21.61 10.62
CA THR A 256 24.04 22.76 11.28
C THR A 256 23.53 22.99 12.71
N GLY A 257 22.31 22.54 13.01
CA GLY A 257 21.62 22.84 14.27
C GLY A 257 20.82 24.15 14.22
N GLU A 258 20.62 24.73 13.03
CA GLU A 258 19.81 25.93 12.82
C GLU A 258 18.31 25.58 12.84
N THR A 259 17.48 26.57 13.22
CA THR A 259 16.05 26.35 13.46
C THR A 259 15.13 27.11 12.51
N ASP A 260 15.65 27.61 11.38
CA ASP A 260 14.84 28.38 10.43
C ASP A 260 13.88 27.48 9.63
N TYR A 261 14.36 26.29 9.24
CA TYR A 261 13.65 25.28 8.45
C TYR A 261 13.65 23.89 9.10
N CYS A 262 14.19 23.76 10.31
CA CYS A 262 14.19 22.54 11.11
C CYS A 262 13.75 22.85 12.55
N SER A 263 13.02 21.95 13.19
CA SER A 263 12.64 22.10 14.61
C SER A 263 12.46 20.74 15.25
N PRO A 264 12.54 20.62 16.60
CA PRO A 264 12.26 19.36 17.28
C PRO A 264 10.88 18.82 16.91
N LEU A 265 9.85 19.68 16.87
CA LEU A 265 8.50 19.27 16.50
C LEU A 265 8.46 18.69 15.07
N LEU A 266 9.04 19.38 14.09
CA LEU A 266 9.05 18.93 12.70
C LEU A 266 9.81 17.60 12.55
N VAL A 267 10.98 17.47 13.18
CA VAL A 267 11.75 16.22 13.15
C VAL A 267 10.95 15.07 13.75
N ASN A 268 10.32 15.25 14.91
CA ASN A 268 9.53 14.19 15.54
C ASN A 268 8.28 13.82 14.71
N ALA A 269 7.63 14.79 14.06
CA ALA A 269 6.54 14.51 13.13
C ALA A 269 7.01 13.65 11.94
N ILE A 270 8.17 13.98 11.35
CA ILE A 270 8.78 13.21 10.26
C ILE A 270 9.17 11.80 10.72
N LEU A 271 9.77 11.66 11.91
CA LEU A 271 10.14 10.35 12.47
C LEU A 271 8.90 9.47 12.68
N THR A 272 7.82 10.05 13.22
CA THR A 272 6.54 9.35 13.42
C THR A 272 5.96 8.87 12.09
N ALA A 273 5.93 9.72 11.07
CA ALA A 273 5.51 9.32 9.72
C ALA A 273 6.42 8.23 9.13
N GLY A 274 7.73 8.34 9.34
CA GLY A 274 8.73 7.35 8.94
C GLY A 274 8.53 5.96 9.56
N CYS A 275 7.94 5.88 10.76
CA CYS A 275 7.64 4.59 11.40
C CYS A 275 6.68 3.72 10.58
N HIS A 276 5.74 4.30 9.83
CA HIS A 276 4.84 3.52 8.96
C HIS A 276 5.59 2.78 7.84
N GLY A 277 6.70 3.37 7.35
CA GLY A 277 7.46 2.85 6.21
C GLY A 277 8.63 1.91 6.56
N LEU A 278 9.04 1.83 7.83
CA LEU A 278 10.19 1.03 8.22
C LEU A 278 9.80 -0.43 8.53
N SER A 279 10.08 -1.33 7.57
CA SER A 279 9.66 -2.74 7.64
C SER A 279 10.28 -3.55 8.78
N THR A 280 11.39 -3.09 9.38
CA THR A 280 12.03 -3.74 10.54
C THR A 280 11.29 -3.45 11.85
N LEU A 281 10.36 -2.49 11.87
CA LEU A 281 9.51 -2.25 13.03
C LEU A 281 8.34 -3.22 13.02
N GLU A 282 8.33 -4.12 14.00
CA GLU A 282 7.21 -5.01 14.28
C GLU A 282 6.02 -4.21 14.81
N GLN A 283 4.80 -4.61 14.44
CA GLN A 283 3.54 -4.01 14.93
C GLN A 283 3.43 -2.49 14.73
N ARG A 284 4.11 -1.93 13.72
CA ARG A 284 4.16 -0.47 13.47
C ARG A 284 2.81 0.22 13.25
N ALA A 285 1.76 -0.52 12.88
CA ALA A 285 0.39 -0.02 12.79
C ALA A 285 -0.34 0.08 14.15
N GLU A 286 0.16 -0.56 15.21
CA GLU A 286 -0.45 -0.51 16.56
C GLU A 286 -0.05 0.78 17.28
N PHE A 287 -0.55 1.92 16.80
CA PHE A 287 -0.20 3.25 17.31
C PHE A 287 -0.56 3.47 18.80
N TRP A 288 -1.36 2.60 19.40
CA TRP A 288 -1.73 2.59 20.82
C TRP A 288 -0.81 1.72 21.70
N ASN A 289 0.02 0.87 21.09
CA ASN A 289 0.88 -0.05 21.82
C ASN A 289 2.14 0.66 22.33
N LEU A 290 2.20 0.88 23.65
CA LEU A 290 3.28 1.58 24.37
C LEU A 290 4.69 1.05 24.09
N ASN A 291 4.82 -0.23 23.70
CA ASN A 291 6.11 -0.86 23.47
C ASN A 291 6.67 -0.57 22.06
N THR A 292 5.85 -0.03 21.15
CA THR A 292 6.26 0.24 19.78
C THR A 292 7.02 1.57 19.67
N TYR A 293 7.90 1.67 18.67
CA TYR A 293 8.50 2.97 18.32
C TYR A 293 7.47 3.93 17.72
N SER A 294 6.47 3.43 16.98
CA SER A 294 5.37 4.26 16.45
C SER A 294 4.65 5.03 17.56
N TYR A 295 4.29 4.35 18.66
CA TYR A 295 3.67 5.02 19.82
C TYR A 295 4.60 6.08 20.43
N ARG A 296 5.87 5.71 20.71
CA ARG A 296 6.83 6.63 21.33
C ARG A 296 7.08 7.88 20.50
N CYS A 297 7.22 7.73 19.18
CA CYS A 297 7.38 8.87 18.27
C CYS A 297 6.13 9.76 18.25
N MET A 298 4.95 9.13 18.19
CA MET A 298 3.68 9.87 18.19
C MET A 298 3.47 10.62 19.52
N ALA A 299 3.78 10.00 20.65
CA ALA A 299 3.67 10.62 21.98
C ALA A 299 4.58 11.86 22.10
N GLU A 300 5.83 11.77 21.65
CA GLU A 300 6.74 12.92 21.69
C GLU A 300 6.33 14.03 20.71
N THR A 301 5.88 13.67 19.51
CA THR A 301 5.34 14.63 18.53
C THR A 301 4.16 15.39 19.11
N ARG A 302 3.23 14.68 19.77
CA ARG A 302 2.08 15.29 20.44
C ARG A 302 2.47 16.19 21.60
N ARG A 303 3.40 15.75 22.45
CA ARG A 303 3.90 16.56 23.58
C ARG A 303 4.50 17.88 23.08
N LEU A 304 5.31 17.83 22.02
CA LEU A 304 5.90 19.02 21.39
C LEU A 304 4.85 19.91 20.74
N TRP A 305 3.85 19.31 20.07
CA TRP A 305 2.74 20.05 19.47
C TRP A 305 1.93 20.82 20.50
N GLU A 306 1.53 20.15 21.58
CA GLU A 306 0.78 20.74 22.68
C GLU A 306 1.58 21.84 23.39
N LEU A 307 2.91 21.66 23.53
CA LEU A 307 3.81 22.67 24.07
C LEU A 307 3.85 23.92 23.17
N GLU A 308 4.08 23.76 21.87
CA GLU A 308 4.10 24.89 20.93
C GLU A 308 2.76 25.63 20.87
N GLN A 309 1.64 24.90 20.91
CA GLN A 309 0.30 25.51 21.00
C GLN A 309 0.14 26.32 22.29
N SER A 310 0.55 25.78 23.43
CA SER A 310 0.48 26.49 24.72
C SER A 310 1.32 27.76 24.75
N GLN A 311 2.38 27.80 23.97
CA GLN A 311 3.28 28.93 23.81
C GLN A 311 2.88 29.87 22.65
N ASN A 312 1.80 29.57 21.93
CA ASN A 312 1.35 30.29 20.74
C ASN A 312 2.43 30.46 19.65
N VAL A 313 3.34 29.48 19.52
CA VAL A 313 4.42 29.51 18.53
C VAL A 313 3.83 29.62 17.13
N CYS A 314 4.34 30.56 16.35
CA CYS A 314 3.97 30.77 14.95
C CYS A 314 5.23 30.67 14.09
N SER A 315 5.52 29.48 13.58
CA SER A 315 6.70 29.24 12.75
C SER A 315 6.36 28.41 11.52
N LEU A 316 7.18 28.53 10.48
CA LEU A 316 7.05 27.71 9.27
C LEU A 316 7.10 26.21 9.61
N SER A 317 8.03 25.82 10.49
CA SER A 317 8.19 24.44 10.93
C SER A 317 6.97 23.90 11.70
N SER A 318 6.27 24.75 12.45
CA SER A 318 5.04 24.39 13.17
C SER A 318 3.91 24.08 12.19
N ALA A 319 3.74 24.90 11.13
CA ALA A 319 2.74 24.66 10.09
C ALA A 319 3.04 23.37 9.28
N GLN A 320 4.31 23.14 8.97
CA GLN A 320 4.79 21.93 8.30
C GLN A 320 4.53 20.68 9.16
N ALA A 321 4.87 20.73 10.45
CA ALA A 321 4.65 19.64 11.38
C ALA A 321 3.16 19.34 11.58
N ALA A 322 2.31 20.37 11.71
CA ALA A 322 0.86 20.22 11.78
C ALA A 322 0.30 19.47 10.56
N THR A 323 0.81 19.79 9.37
CA THR A 323 0.42 19.15 8.12
C THR A 323 0.73 17.65 8.13
N ILE A 324 1.93 17.27 8.57
CA ILE A 324 2.37 15.88 8.70
C ILE A 324 1.59 15.16 9.81
N LEU A 325 1.42 15.80 10.97
CA LEU A 325 0.70 15.24 12.12
C LEU A 325 -0.77 14.96 11.78
N GLY A 326 -1.42 15.85 11.04
CA GLY A 326 -2.76 15.61 10.52
C GLY A 326 -2.82 14.34 9.67
N ARG A 327 -1.88 14.15 8.73
CA ARG A 327 -1.79 12.89 7.94
C ARG A 327 -1.61 11.65 8.79
N ILE A 328 -0.76 11.71 9.82
CA ILE A 328 -0.53 10.60 10.74
C ILE A 328 -1.83 10.22 11.45
N TYR A 329 -2.64 11.19 11.88
CA TYR A 329 -3.95 10.91 12.46
C TYR A 329 -4.87 10.19 11.47
N PHE A 330 -4.93 10.63 10.21
CA PHE A 330 -5.74 9.94 9.19
C PHE A 330 -5.26 8.52 8.90
N ALA A 331 -3.94 8.30 8.80
CA ALA A 331 -3.38 6.95 8.64
C ALA A 331 -3.83 6.01 9.77
N ASN A 332 -4.08 6.56 10.96
CA ASN A 332 -4.49 5.84 12.15
C ASN A 332 -6.01 5.84 12.41
N GLY A 333 -6.83 6.36 11.49
CA GLY A 333 -8.29 6.42 11.64
C GLY A 333 -8.76 7.38 12.74
N MET A 334 -7.96 8.41 13.05
CA MET A 334 -8.20 9.44 14.07
C MET A 334 -8.65 10.75 13.41
N ASP A 335 -9.61 10.65 12.49
CA ASP A 335 -9.94 11.70 11.51
C ASP A 335 -10.37 13.03 12.15
N LYS A 336 -11.06 13.00 13.30
CA LYS A 336 -11.42 14.22 14.04
C LYS A 336 -10.19 14.99 14.48
N MET A 337 -9.18 14.29 15.04
CA MET A 337 -7.92 14.91 15.43
C MET A 337 -7.16 15.41 14.20
N GLY A 338 -7.10 14.59 13.16
CA GLY A 338 -6.48 14.99 11.89
C GLY A 338 -7.08 16.26 11.31
N TRP A 339 -8.41 16.37 11.32
CA TRP A 339 -9.15 17.54 10.83
C TRP A 339 -8.81 18.79 11.66
N THR A 340 -8.88 18.71 12.99
CA THR A 340 -8.52 19.82 13.88
C THR A 340 -7.08 20.27 13.66
N THR A 341 -6.13 19.34 13.52
CA THR A 341 -4.72 19.67 13.27
C THR A 341 -4.52 20.37 11.92
N TRP A 342 -5.22 19.95 10.87
CA TRP A 342 -5.13 20.63 9.56
C TRP A 342 -5.80 22.00 9.53
N SER A 343 -6.95 22.17 10.19
CA SER A 343 -7.53 23.50 10.39
C SER A 343 -6.51 24.44 11.03
N HIS A 344 -5.79 23.97 12.07
CA HIS A 344 -4.74 24.76 12.70
C HIS A 344 -3.52 25.00 11.80
N ALA A 345 -3.16 24.03 10.95
CA ALA A 345 -2.10 24.23 9.96
C ALA A 345 -2.42 25.37 8.98
N LEU A 346 -3.69 25.48 8.56
CA LEU A 346 -4.18 26.59 7.73
C LEU A 346 -4.23 27.91 8.50
N GLU A 347 -4.65 27.91 9.76
CA GLU A 347 -4.59 29.09 10.62
C GLU A 347 -3.15 29.61 10.79
N LEU A 348 -2.18 28.70 10.99
CA LEU A 348 -0.76 29.06 11.02
C LEU A 348 -0.29 29.60 9.67
N ALA A 349 -0.74 29.03 8.55
CA ALA A 349 -0.39 29.50 7.23
C ALA A 349 -0.93 30.92 6.93
N ASP A 350 -2.15 31.21 7.38
CA ASP A 350 -2.78 32.54 7.30
C ASP A 350 -1.99 33.56 8.14
N ARG A 351 -1.69 33.23 9.41
CA ARG A 351 -0.88 34.09 10.31
C ARG A 351 0.55 34.32 9.84
N LEU A 352 1.06 33.48 8.94
CA LEU A 352 2.38 33.58 8.34
C LEU A 352 2.35 34.23 6.94
N ASP A 353 1.18 34.70 6.50
CA ASP A 353 0.91 35.28 5.19
C ASP A 353 1.35 34.36 4.03
N LEU A 354 1.24 33.02 4.20
CA LEU A 354 1.77 32.06 3.22
C LEU A 354 1.00 32.04 1.90
N PHE A 355 -0.26 32.49 1.90
CA PHE A 355 -1.11 32.50 0.71
C PHE A 355 -1.09 33.84 -0.03
N ASP A 356 -0.55 34.90 0.58
CA ASP A 356 -0.52 36.27 0.04
C ASP A 356 0.70 36.51 -0.85
N LYS A 357 0.48 37.00 -2.07
CA LYS A 357 1.55 37.39 -3.00
C LYS A 357 2.32 38.63 -2.56
N ALA A 358 1.70 39.51 -1.77
CA ALA A 358 2.32 40.72 -1.26
C ALA A 358 3.27 40.46 -0.06
N ALA A 359 3.38 39.20 0.39
CA ALA A 359 4.28 38.82 1.46
C ALA A 359 5.73 39.21 1.16
N LYS A 360 6.39 39.80 2.16
CA LYS A 360 7.81 40.18 2.05
C LYS A 360 8.69 39.02 2.45
N TYR A 361 9.59 38.61 1.56
CA TYR A 361 10.55 37.54 1.81
C TYR A 361 11.92 38.09 2.24
N LYS A 362 12.58 37.37 3.14
CA LYS A 362 13.94 37.74 3.60
C LYS A 362 15.01 37.44 2.54
N SER A 363 14.78 36.43 1.73
CA SER A 363 15.69 35.94 0.68
C SER A 363 14.93 35.05 -0.30
N GLU A 364 15.57 34.68 -1.42
CA GLU A 364 14.99 33.68 -2.32
C GLU A 364 14.84 32.30 -1.65
N LYS A 365 15.77 31.91 -0.76
CA LYS A 365 15.66 30.69 0.05
C LYS A 365 14.38 30.70 0.90
N ASP A 366 14.10 31.81 1.57
CA ASP A 366 12.91 32.01 2.40
C ASP A 366 11.63 32.01 1.57
N ARG A 367 11.63 32.68 0.40
CA ARG A 367 10.51 32.64 -0.55
C ARG A 367 10.19 31.21 -0.96
N VAL A 368 11.16 30.48 -1.50
CA VAL A 368 10.97 29.10 -1.99
C VAL A 368 10.44 28.19 -0.87
N SER A 369 11.01 28.27 0.34
CA SER A 369 10.52 27.50 1.49
C SER A 369 9.05 27.78 1.82
N ARG A 370 8.68 29.07 1.89
CA ARG A 370 7.31 29.50 2.18
C ARG A 370 6.34 29.07 1.10
N THR A 371 6.70 29.24 -0.17
CA THR A 371 5.89 28.85 -1.32
C THR A 371 5.65 27.35 -1.35
N ILE A 372 6.68 26.52 -1.12
CA ILE A 372 6.51 25.06 -1.03
C ILE A 372 5.60 24.67 0.14
N THR A 373 5.73 25.34 1.29
CA THR A 373 4.84 25.09 2.42
C THR A 373 3.40 25.48 2.14
N ALA A 374 3.15 26.65 1.56
CA ALA A 374 1.83 27.10 1.16
C ALA A 374 1.15 26.10 0.20
N TRP A 375 1.86 25.74 -0.88
CA TRP A 375 1.37 24.78 -1.86
C TRP A 375 1.23 23.38 -1.30
N GLY A 376 2.10 22.95 -0.38
CA GLY A 376 1.99 21.68 0.33
C GLY A 376 0.76 21.59 1.21
N ILE A 377 0.47 22.64 1.99
CA ILE A 377 -0.73 22.72 2.83
C ILE A 377 -2.00 22.73 1.96
N PHE A 378 -2.02 23.56 0.92
CA PHE A 378 -3.16 23.61 -0.01
C PHE A 378 -3.39 22.28 -0.74
N SER A 379 -2.32 21.66 -1.24
CA SER A 379 -2.34 20.37 -1.92
C SER A 379 -2.84 19.26 -1.00
N GLN A 380 -2.39 19.24 0.26
CA GLN A 380 -2.86 18.30 1.27
C GLN A 380 -4.35 18.47 1.55
N GLN A 381 -4.82 19.69 1.85
CA GLN A 381 -6.22 19.91 2.19
C GLN A 381 -7.15 19.61 1.01
N ALA A 382 -6.77 19.98 -0.22
CA ALA A 382 -7.57 19.73 -1.41
C ALA A 382 -7.81 18.23 -1.61
N PHE A 383 -6.74 17.45 -1.49
CA PHE A 383 -6.81 16.00 -1.52
C PHE A 383 -7.74 15.46 -0.43
N SER A 384 -7.49 15.85 0.81
CA SER A 384 -8.20 15.26 1.94
C SER A 384 -9.68 15.64 2.00
N CYS A 385 -10.03 16.88 1.67
CA CYS A 385 -11.43 17.34 1.60
C CYS A 385 -12.22 16.53 0.56
N PHE A 386 -11.64 16.31 -0.62
CA PHE A 386 -12.25 15.49 -1.67
C PHE A 386 -12.53 14.06 -1.19
N TYR A 387 -11.54 13.37 -0.63
CA TYR A 387 -11.70 11.98 -0.20
C TYR A 387 -12.50 11.80 1.10
N LEU A 388 -12.58 12.81 1.96
CA LEU A 388 -13.42 12.80 3.15
C LEU A 388 -14.86 13.26 2.87
N MET A 389 -15.13 13.67 1.62
CA MET A 389 -16.41 14.22 1.18
C MET A 389 -16.80 15.41 2.05
N LYS A 390 -15.85 16.34 2.24
CA LYS A 390 -16.02 17.61 2.95
C LYS A 390 -15.69 18.76 2.01
N PRO A 391 -16.39 19.91 2.12
CA PRO A 391 -16.02 21.11 1.36
C PRO A 391 -14.56 21.50 1.61
N PRO A 392 -13.86 22.08 0.61
CA PRO A 392 -12.50 22.58 0.78
C PRO A 392 -12.36 23.53 1.97
N LEU A 393 -11.34 23.30 2.80
CA LEU A 393 -10.98 24.24 3.87
C LEU A 393 -10.44 25.56 3.29
N SER A 394 -9.77 25.49 2.14
CA SER A 394 -9.44 26.67 1.34
C SER A 394 -9.85 26.46 -0.11
N LYS A 395 -10.67 27.37 -0.63
CA LYS A 395 -11.14 27.35 -2.03
C LYS A 395 -10.11 27.96 -2.99
N ILE A 396 -9.27 28.86 -2.50
CA ILE A 396 -8.36 29.67 -3.31
C ILE A 396 -6.94 29.10 -3.16
N PRO A 397 -6.26 28.76 -4.26
CA PRO A 397 -4.86 28.33 -4.20
C PRO A 397 -3.93 29.47 -3.76
N PRO A 398 -2.72 29.18 -3.25
CA PRO A 398 -1.72 30.20 -2.99
C PRO A 398 -1.45 31.07 -4.23
N GLU A 399 -1.22 32.37 -4.01
CA GLU A 399 -1.02 33.31 -5.11
C GLU A 399 0.41 33.32 -5.67
N ASP A 400 1.41 32.91 -4.89
CA ASP A 400 2.79 32.85 -5.38
C ASP A 400 2.96 31.72 -6.42
N GLY A 401 3.64 32.07 -7.50
CA GLY A 401 3.75 31.24 -8.70
C GLY A 401 4.60 30.00 -8.48
N LEU A 402 4.25 28.93 -9.19
CA LEU A 402 5.06 27.72 -9.31
C LEU A 402 5.97 27.79 -10.54
N PRO A 403 7.14 27.12 -10.52
CA PRO A 403 8.03 27.06 -11.67
C PRO A 403 7.42 26.26 -12.83
N ASP A 404 7.99 26.42 -14.01
CA ASP A 404 7.75 25.49 -15.12
C ASP A 404 8.40 24.13 -14.86
N TYR A 405 7.97 23.09 -15.60
CA TYR A 405 8.50 21.73 -15.47
C TYR A 405 10.01 21.62 -15.70
N ARG A 406 10.62 22.57 -16.42
CA ARG A 406 12.07 22.61 -16.69
C ARG A 406 12.86 23.07 -15.47
N ASP A 407 12.29 23.98 -14.69
CA ASP A 407 12.95 24.59 -13.52
C ASP A 407 12.53 23.93 -12.20
N ALA A 408 11.56 23.01 -12.24
CA ALA A 408 11.06 22.29 -11.08
C ALA A 408 12.15 21.57 -10.27
N HIS A 409 13.21 21.07 -10.93
CA HIS A 409 14.34 20.44 -10.24
C HIS A 409 15.05 21.41 -9.29
N ASN A 410 15.32 22.63 -9.74
CA ASN A 410 16.03 23.63 -8.95
C ASN A 410 15.16 24.21 -7.83
N PHE A 411 13.85 24.30 -8.06
CA PHE A 411 12.91 24.89 -7.10
C PHE A 411 12.54 23.94 -5.95
N PHE A 412 12.32 22.65 -6.24
CA PHE A 412 11.88 21.66 -5.24
C PHE A 412 13.02 20.78 -4.69
N GLY A 413 14.18 20.79 -5.35
CA GLY A 413 15.25 19.83 -5.15
C GLY A 413 14.93 18.46 -5.74
N GLU A 414 15.76 17.46 -5.42
CA GLU A 414 15.62 16.11 -5.94
C GLU A 414 15.92 15.06 -4.87
N ILE A 415 15.28 13.90 -5.02
CA ILE A 415 15.65 12.68 -4.31
C ILE A 415 16.35 11.75 -5.30
N TRP A 416 17.61 11.46 -5.01
CA TRP A 416 18.38 10.49 -5.77
C TRP A 416 18.29 9.14 -5.11
N VAL A 417 17.94 8.11 -5.88
CA VAL A 417 17.91 6.73 -5.41
C VAL A 417 18.97 5.90 -6.10
N LYS A 418 19.52 4.94 -5.37
CA LYS A 418 20.45 3.95 -5.89
C LYS A 418 19.81 2.57 -5.81
N TYR A 419 19.61 1.97 -6.97
CA TYR A 419 19.19 0.57 -7.06
C TYR A 419 20.39 -0.36 -6.79
N PRO A 420 20.16 -1.56 -6.23
CA PRO A 420 21.20 -2.56 -6.05
C PRO A 420 21.87 -2.90 -7.39
N LEU A 421 23.18 -3.14 -7.37
CA LEU A 421 24.00 -3.51 -8.55
C LEU A 421 24.12 -2.45 -9.65
N VAL A 422 23.38 -1.34 -9.58
CA VAL A 422 23.47 -0.23 -10.53
C VAL A 422 24.54 0.76 -10.05
N LYS A 423 25.41 1.20 -10.96
CA LYS A 423 26.50 2.15 -10.65
C LYS A 423 26.02 3.59 -10.51
N HIS A 424 24.96 3.96 -11.22
CA HIS A 424 24.46 5.33 -11.32
C HIS A 424 23.29 5.60 -10.37
N LEU A 425 23.11 6.86 -10.02
CA LEU A 425 21.95 7.35 -9.29
C LEU A 425 20.80 7.60 -10.25
N THR A 426 19.58 7.33 -9.80
CA THR A 426 18.35 7.58 -10.55
C THR A 426 17.55 8.67 -9.86
N PRO A 427 17.11 9.73 -10.56
CA PRO A 427 16.25 10.74 -9.97
C PRO A 427 14.83 10.18 -9.79
N THR A 428 14.15 10.61 -8.75
CA THR A 428 12.71 10.34 -8.56
C THR A 428 11.82 11.28 -9.37
N TYR A 429 12.40 12.35 -9.93
CA TYR A 429 11.68 13.45 -10.57
C TYR A 429 10.74 14.16 -9.59
N LEU A 430 11.24 14.45 -8.38
CA LEU A 430 10.46 15.00 -7.27
C LEU A 430 9.69 16.26 -7.69
N GLY A 431 10.38 17.28 -8.21
CA GLY A 431 9.76 18.56 -8.57
C GLY A 431 8.70 18.43 -9.66
N GLN A 432 8.97 17.64 -10.71
CA GLN A 432 8.01 17.39 -11.78
C GLN A 432 6.78 16.63 -11.28
N THR A 433 6.99 15.62 -10.42
CA THR A 433 5.91 14.83 -9.83
C THR A 433 5.01 15.71 -8.96
N PHE A 434 5.61 16.50 -8.08
CA PHE A 434 4.84 17.35 -7.17
C PHE A 434 4.12 18.48 -7.89
N LEU A 435 4.74 19.10 -8.89
CA LEU A 435 4.08 20.11 -9.72
C LEU A 435 2.84 19.53 -10.44
N SER A 436 2.94 18.30 -10.97
CA SER A 436 1.80 17.61 -11.58
C SER A 436 0.71 17.27 -10.55
N LEU A 437 1.09 16.84 -9.33
CA LEU A 437 0.14 16.61 -8.23
C LEU A 437 -0.58 17.89 -7.82
N ILE A 438 0.12 19.00 -7.68
CA ILE A 438 -0.48 20.30 -7.34
C ILE A 438 -1.51 20.67 -8.40
N LYS A 439 -1.15 20.63 -9.69
CA LYS A 439 -2.08 20.97 -10.78
C LYS A 439 -3.32 20.07 -10.76
N LEU A 440 -3.16 18.77 -10.53
CA LEU A 440 -4.29 17.84 -10.39
C LEU A 440 -5.17 18.18 -9.19
N ARG A 441 -4.54 18.51 -8.06
CA ARG A 441 -5.24 18.83 -6.79
C ARG A 441 -5.91 20.20 -6.82
N CYS A 442 -5.46 21.16 -7.63
CA CYS A 442 -6.23 22.36 -7.93
C CYS A 442 -7.56 22.02 -8.63
N ILE A 443 -7.53 21.12 -9.62
CA ILE A 443 -8.76 20.64 -10.30
C ILE A 443 -9.65 19.90 -9.28
N MET A 444 -9.06 19.02 -8.47
CA MET A 444 -9.76 18.30 -7.40
C MET A 444 -10.43 19.26 -6.40
N ASN A 445 -9.75 20.33 -6.00
CA ASN A 445 -10.28 21.34 -5.08
C ASN A 445 -11.47 22.10 -5.68
N ASP A 446 -11.38 22.49 -6.95
CA ASP A 446 -12.47 23.17 -7.67
C ASP A 446 -13.69 22.23 -7.79
N ILE A 447 -13.47 20.96 -8.15
CA ILE A 447 -14.53 19.94 -8.19
C ILE A 447 -15.18 19.79 -6.82
N ALA A 448 -14.40 19.59 -5.75
CA ALA A 448 -14.93 19.47 -4.40
C ALA A 448 -15.70 20.74 -3.96
N GLY A 449 -15.17 21.93 -4.26
CA GLY A 449 -15.79 23.20 -3.90
C GLY A 449 -17.07 23.54 -4.67
N LYS A 450 -17.30 22.90 -5.81
CA LYS A 450 -18.56 23.00 -6.58
C LYS A 450 -19.54 21.88 -6.23
N ALA A 451 -19.04 20.66 -6.07
CA ALA A 451 -19.87 19.49 -5.85
C ALA A 451 -20.37 19.36 -4.41
N LEU A 452 -19.55 19.72 -3.43
CA LEU A 452 -19.83 19.53 -2.01
C LEU A 452 -20.33 20.82 -1.39
N GLN A 453 -21.56 20.81 -0.88
CA GLN A 453 -22.14 21.99 -0.23
C GLN A 453 -21.69 22.13 1.23
N GLU A 454 -21.56 23.37 1.70
CA GLU A 454 -21.20 23.69 3.10
C GLU A 454 -22.36 23.51 4.08
N ASN A 455 -23.60 23.47 3.58
CA ASN A 455 -24.84 23.32 4.35
C ASN A 455 -25.67 22.13 3.82
N ASN A 456 -26.78 21.79 4.48
CA ASN A 456 -27.72 20.68 4.18
C ASN A 456 -28.37 20.69 2.76
N GLY A 457 -27.81 21.42 1.80
CA GLY A 457 -28.17 21.32 0.39
C GLY A 457 -27.66 20.01 -0.22
N GLN A 458 -28.24 19.65 -1.37
CA GLN A 458 -27.85 18.44 -2.08
C GLN A 458 -26.54 18.69 -2.84
N ASN A 459 -25.60 17.76 -2.70
CA ASN A 459 -24.37 17.78 -3.50
C ASN A 459 -24.74 17.62 -4.98
N GLU A 460 -24.25 18.52 -5.83
CA GLU A 460 -24.62 18.57 -7.24
C GLU A 460 -23.44 19.03 -8.09
N LEU A 461 -23.31 18.47 -9.29
CA LEU A 461 -22.39 18.96 -10.30
C LEU A 461 -23.14 19.07 -11.62
N ASP A 462 -23.13 20.25 -12.24
CA ASP A 462 -23.86 20.48 -13.49
C ASP A 462 -23.07 19.99 -14.72
N LEU A 463 -23.77 19.81 -15.84
CA LEU A 463 -23.17 19.30 -17.08
C LEU A 463 -22.13 20.26 -17.69
N GLN A 464 -22.30 21.57 -17.54
CA GLN A 464 -21.36 22.56 -18.06
C GLN A 464 -20.04 22.48 -17.29
N GLN A 465 -20.10 22.35 -15.96
CA GLN A 465 -18.97 22.11 -15.07
C GLN A 465 -18.29 20.79 -15.43
N ALA A 466 -19.05 19.72 -15.64
CA ALA A 466 -18.49 18.43 -16.07
C ALA A 466 -17.72 18.54 -17.40
N GLY A 467 -18.26 19.26 -18.39
CA GLY A 467 -17.57 19.53 -19.66
C GLY A 467 -16.26 20.31 -19.47
N ARG A 468 -16.26 21.32 -18.59
CA ARG A 468 -15.04 22.06 -18.21
C ARG A 468 -14.01 21.15 -17.55
N TYR A 469 -14.41 20.33 -16.57
CA TYR A 469 -13.49 19.42 -15.89
C TYR A 469 -12.96 18.34 -16.81
N HIS A 470 -13.75 17.86 -17.78
CA HIS A 470 -13.26 16.96 -18.81
C HIS A 470 -12.11 17.58 -19.59
N ALA A 471 -12.27 18.84 -20.06
CA ALA A 471 -11.22 19.54 -20.77
C ALA A 471 -9.96 19.77 -19.90
N MET A 472 -10.13 20.19 -18.64
CA MET A 472 -9.02 20.42 -17.71
C MET A 472 -8.25 19.13 -17.39
N LEU A 473 -8.95 18.02 -17.11
CA LEU A 473 -8.34 16.72 -16.81
C LEU A 473 -7.64 16.13 -18.03
N PHE A 474 -8.26 16.25 -19.21
CA PHE A 474 -7.64 15.80 -20.46
C PHE A 474 -6.37 16.60 -20.79
N GLN A 475 -6.42 17.92 -20.63
CA GLN A 475 -5.25 18.79 -20.81
C GLN A 475 -4.14 18.45 -19.82
N TRP A 476 -4.48 18.28 -18.54
CA TRP A 476 -3.53 17.86 -17.51
C TRP A 476 -2.81 16.56 -17.87
N PHE A 477 -3.55 15.55 -18.34
CA PHE A 477 -2.98 14.25 -18.71
C PHE A 477 -2.02 14.35 -19.90
N ARG A 478 -2.33 15.22 -20.88
CA ARG A 478 -1.47 15.47 -22.04
C ARG A 478 -0.20 16.25 -21.69
N ASP A 479 -0.29 17.18 -20.75
CA ASP A 479 0.79 18.10 -20.38
C ASP A 479 1.82 17.49 -19.42
N LEU A 480 1.68 16.20 -19.06
CA LEU A 480 2.65 15.52 -18.21
C LEU A 480 4.07 15.55 -18.84
N PRO A 481 5.12 15.82 -18.07
CA PRO A 481 6.48 15.74 -18.57
C PRO A 481 6.87 14.29 -18.91
N ASP A 482 7.86 14.09 -19.79
CA ASP A 482 8.25 12.78 -20.32
C ASP A 482 8.42 11.67 -19.26
N PRO A 483 9.08 11.88 -18.09
CA PRO A 483 9.21 10.83 -17.07
C PRO A 483 7.88 10.39 -16.44
N LEU A 484 6.85 11.24 -16.51
CA LEU A 484 5.53 11.02 -15.95
C LEU A 484 4.51 10.57 -17.00
N GLN A 485 4.88 10.50 -18.28
CA GLN A 485 4.00 9.99 -19.32
C GLN A 485 3.66 8.50 -19.07
N PRO A 486 2.46 8.03 -19.46
CA PRO A 486 2.05 6.63 -19.26
C PRO A 486 3.05 5.59 -19.77
N GLN A 487 3.82 5.92 -20.81
CA GLN A 487 4.80 5.03 -21.42
C GLN A 487 6.04 4.81 -20.54
N ASN A 488 6.37 5.78 -19.68
CA ASN A 488 7.61 5.85 -18.91
C ASN A 488 7.39 5.69 -17.39
N ALA A 489 6.18 5.94 -16.89
CA ALA A 489 5.86 5.82 -15.47
C ALA A 489 6.15 4.41 -14.93
N ALA A 490 7.02 4.33 -13.93
CA ALA A 490 7.47 3.06 -13.37
C ALA A 490 7.67 3.08 -11.86
N MET A 491 7.99 4.22 -11.26
CA MET A 491 8.15 4.32 -9.80
C MET A 491 6.78 4.40 -9.10
N PRO A 492 6.69 4.00 -7.81
CA PRO A 492 5.43 4.00 -7.09
C PRO A 492 4.70 5.35 -7.13
N THR A 493 5.41 6.45 -6.94
CA THR A 493 4.86 7.81 -6.90
C THR A 493 4.27 8.22 -8.25
N GLN A 494 4.90 7.82 -9.35
CA GLN A 494 4.46 8.07 -10.72
C GLN A 494 3.20 7.25 -11.03
N LEU A 495 3.17 5.98 -10.63
CA LEU A 495 1.98 5.13 -10.80
C LEU A 495 0.81 5.62 -9.94
N LEU A 496 1.08 6.04 -8.70
CA LEU A 496 0.07 6.60 -7.78
C LEU A 496 -0.47 7.96 -8.26
N LEU A 497 0.33 8.76 -8.99
CA LEU A 497 -0.13 9.97 -9.67
C LEU A 497 -1.22 9.65 -10.71
N HIS A 498 -0.96 8.66 -11.57
CA HIS A 498 -1.92 8.20 -12.58
C HIS A 498 -3.16 7.56 -11.95
N MET A 499 -2.99 6.82 -10.85
CA MET A 499 -4.11 6.29 -10.10
C MET A 499 -4.98 7.39 -9.48
N GLN A 500 -4.38 8.47 -8.93
CA GLN A 500 -5.14 9.64 -8.46
C GLN A 500 -5.96 10.26 -9.59
N PHE A 501 -5.36 10.43 -10.77
CA PHE A 501 -6.05 10.96 -11.94
C PHE A 501 -7.27 10.12 -12.33
N HIS A 502 -7.10 8.82 -12.55
CA HIS A 502 -8.21 7.98 -12.98
C HIS A 502 -9.28 7.83 -11.89
N ASN A 503 -8.89 7.79 -10.61
CA ASN A 503 -9.85 7.79 -9.51
C ASN A 503 -10.67 9.09 -9.48
N LEU A 504 -10.02 10.26 -9.63
CA LEU A 504 -10.70 11.55 -9.72
C LEU A 504 -11.69 11.58 -10.90
N VAL A 505 -11.28 11.10 -12.08
CA VAL A 505 -12.16 10.98 -13.26
C VAL A 505 -13.37 10.11 -12.91
N THR A 506 -13.17 8.92 -12.35
CA THR A 506 -14.29 8.03 -12.03
C THR A 506 -15.28 8.65 -11.05
N MET A 507 -14.81 9.28 -9.97
CA MET A 507 -15.70 9.90 -8.97
C MET A 507 -16.43 11.13 -9.50
N THR A 508 -15.79 11.91 -10.37
CA THR A 508 -16.35 13.15 -10.94
C THR A 508 -17.43 12.88 -11.97
N PHE A 509 -17.23 11.86 -12.82
CA PHE A 509 -18.14 11.57 -13.94
C PHE A 509 -19.19 10.50 -13.63
N HIS A 510 -19.09 9.79 -12.50
CA HIS A 510 -20.12 8.83 -12.06
C HIS A 510 -21.55 9.40 -12.01
N PRO A 511 -21.81 10.64 -11.51
CA PRO A 511 -23.16 11.21 -11.49
C PRO A 511 -23.85 11.29 -12.85
N PHE A 512 -23.08 11.32 -13.95
CA PHE A 512 -23.60 11.57 -15.29
C PHE A 512 -23.85 10.29 -16.09
N LEU A 513 -23.58 9.11 -15.53
CA LEU A 513 -23.76 7.82 -16.21
C LEU A 513 -25.23 7.56 -16.53
N GLU A 514 -26.13 7.80 -15.58
CA GLU A 514 -27.57 7.65 -15.78
C GLU A 514 -28.14 8.71 -16.72
N HIS A 515 -27.61 9.94 -16.65
CA HIS A 515 -27.98 11.01 -17.57
C HIS A 515 -27.64 10.67 -19.01
N GLU A 516 -26.42 10.19 -19.28
CA GLU A 516 -26.01 9.74 -20.61
C GLU A 516 -26.86 8.57 -21.09
N THR A 517 -27.11 7.59 -20.21
CA THR A 517 -27.93 6.41 -20.55
C THR A 517 -29.36 6.79 -20.90
N SER A 518 -29.94 7.77 -20.19
CA SER A 518 -31.31 8.24 -20.43
C SER A 518 -31.41 9.15 -21.66
N PHE A 519 -30.35 9.89 -21.98
CA PHE A 519 -30.29 10.78 -23.14
C PHE A 519 -30.07 10.00 -24.45
N ASN A 520 -29.22 8.97 -24.41
CA ASN A 520 -28.93 8.15 -25.57
C ASN A 520 -30.12 7.27 -25.93
N GLN A 521 -30.68 7.48 -27.12
CA GLN A 521 -31.72 6.60 -27.63
C GLN A 521 -31.11 5.24 -28.04
N PRO A 522 -31.90 4.14 -28.04
CA PRO A 522 -31.41 2.82 -28.42
C PRO A 522 -30.70 2.77 -29.78
N ASN A 523 -31.10 3.67 -30.70
CA ASN A 523 -30.60 3.75 -32.08
C ASN A 523 -29.45 4.75 -32.27
N ASP A 524 -29.14 5.61 -31.28
CA ASP A 524 -28.01 6.54 -31.31
C ASP A 524 -27.31 6.57 -29.95
N ARG A 525 -26.38 5.63 -29.76
CA ARG A 525 -25.57 5.49 -28.53
C ARG A 525 -24.55 6.61 -28.35
N GLU A 526 -24.39 7.50 -29.32
CA GLU A 526 -23.43 8.60 -29.29
C GLU A 526 -24.09 9.98 -29.25
N ALA A 527 -25.43 10.04 -29.14
CA ALA A 527 -26.18 11.29 -29.14
C ALA A 527 -25.69 12.26 -28.04
N PHE A 528 -25.52 11.75 -26.81
CA PHE A 528 -24.99 12.52 -25.69
C PHE A 528 -23.58 13.01 -25.98
N GLN A 529 -22.70 12.14 -26.50
CA GLN A 529 -21.33 12.51 -26.82
C GLN A 529 -21.27 13.64 -27.86
N LYS A 530 -22.13 13.60 -28.88
CA LYS A 530 -22.22 14.66 -29.90
C LYS A 530 -22.73 15.97 -29.31
N TYR A 531 -23.66 15.91 -28.36
CA TYR A 531 -24.23 17.08 -27.69
C TYR A 531 -23.26 17.71 -26.69
N ALA A 532 -22.72 16.91 -25.77
CA ALA A 532 -21.88 17.38 -24.66
C ALA A 532 -20.40 17.52 -25.04
N GLY A 533 -19.96 16.91 -26.14
CA GLY A 533 -18.55 16.87 -26.56
C GLY A 533 -17.70 15.82 -25.83
N PHE A 534 -18.29 15.03 -24.93
CA PHE A 534 -17.64 13.94 -24.20
C PHE A 534 -18.65 12.87 -23.75
N SER A 535 -18.17 11.68 -23.37
CA SER A 535 -18.99 10.57 -22.88
C SER A 535 -18.56 10.16 -21.46
N PRO A 536 -19.36 10.47 -20.41
CA PRO A 536 -19.15 10.00 -19.05
C PRO A 536 -18.91 8.48 -18.95
N ALA A 537 -19.68 7.66 -19.66
CA ALA A 537 -19.59 6.22 -19.66
C ALA A 537 -18.25 5.73 -20.24
N ARG A 538 -17.79 6.33 -21.34
CA ARG A 538 -16.47 5.99 -21.92
C ARG A 538 -15.34 6.40 -20.97
N LEU A 539 -15.39 7.61 -20.40
CA LEU A 539 -14.38 8.10 -19.45
C LEU A 539 -14.31 7.21 -18.20
N TYR A 540 -15.47 6.84 -17.65
CA TYR A 540 -15.59 5.98 -16.48
C TYR A 540 -15.03 4.59 -16.75
N THR A 541 -15.46 3.93 -17.84
CA THR A 541 -14.99 2.59 -18.20
C THR A 541 -13.48 2.58 -18.51
N ALA A 542 -12.98 3.54 -19.29
CA ALA A 542 -11.55 3.63 -19.62
C ALA A 542 -10.69 3.88 -18.36
N SER A 543 -11.16 4.73 -17.45
CA SER A 543 -10.46 5.02 -16.20
C SER A 543 -10.47 3.83 -15.23
N LYS A 544 -11.57 3.09 -15.12
CA LYS A 544 -11.62 1.84 -14.34
C LYS A 544 -10.67 0.77 -14.90
N ALA A 545 -10.65 0.58 -16.22
CA ALA A 545 -9.72 -0.35 -16.87
C ALA A 545 -8.25 0.05 -16.63
N SER A 546 -7.97 1.35 -16.73
CA SER A 546 -6.65 1.92 -16.44
C SER A 546 -6.24 1.72 -14.99
N LEU A 547 -7.13 1.98 -14.02
CA LEU A 547 -6.88 1.73 -12.58
C LEU A 547 -6.54 0.26 -12.30
N GLN A 548 -7.30 -0.67 -12.89
CA GLN A 548 -7.03 -2.10 -12.74
C GLN A 548 -5.66 -2.45 -13.32
N THR A 549 -5.32 -1.94 -14.50
CA THR A 549 -4.01 -2.16 -15.12
C THR A 549 -2.87 -1.63 -14.25
N LEU A 550 -3.00 -0.40 -13.78
CA LEU A 550 -2.03 0.26 -12.90
C LEU A 550 -1.86 -0.50 -11.60
N LEU A 551 -2.94 -0.96 -10.96
CA LEU A 551 -2.87 -1.70 -9.69
C LEU A 551 -2.11 -3.02 -9.85
N HIS A 552 -2.39 -3.76 -10.92
CA HIS A 552 -1.70 -5.01 -11.22
C HIS A 552 -0.22 -4.76 -11.57
N MET A 553 0.08 -3.77 -12.40
CA MET A 553 1.47 -3.36 -12.70
C MET A 553 2.24 -2.97 -11.44
N PHE A 554 1.62 -2.15 -10.59
CA PHE A 554 2.18 -1.72 -9.31
C PHE A 554 2.51 -2.92 -8.44
N TYR A 555 1.55 -3.81 -8.22
CA TYR A 555 1.77 -5.00 -7.40
C TYR A 555 2.89 -5.87 -7.96
N HIS A 556 2.82 -6.22 -9.24
CA HIS A 556 3.80 -7.11 -9.86
C HIS A 556 5.23 -6.57 -9.77
N ARG A 557 5.43 -5.26 -9.85
CA ARG A 557 6.76 -4.65 -9.75
C ARG A 557 7.19 -4.31 -8.33
N HIS A 558 6.29 -3.80 -7.48
CA HIS A 558 6.67 -3.19 -6.20
C HIS A 558 6.15 -3.91 -4.97
N GLY A 559 5.14 -4.78 -5.11
CA GLY A 559 4.43 -5.37 -3.99
C GLY A 559 3.57 -4.35 -3.25
N PHE A 560 3.03 -4.76 -2.10
CA PHE A 560 2.19 -3.93 -1.23
C PHE A 560 2.72 -3.87 0.20
N GLU A 561 3.88 -4.42 0.47
CA GLU A 561 4.46 -4.51 1.81
C GLU A 561 5.01 -3.17 2.29
N ALA A 562 5.50 -2.32 1.37
CA ALA A 562 5.94 -0.96 1.67
C ALA A 562 4.74 -0.01 1.87
N TYR A 563 4.96 1.08 2.60
CA TYR A 563 3.91 2.04 2.95
C TYR A 563 3.50 2.93 1.76
N TYR A 564 2.23 2.89 1.38
CA TYR A 564 1.63 3.73 0.34
C TYR A 564 0.21 4.14 0.72
N ILE A 565 0.06 5.21 1.51
CA ILE A 565 -1.25 5.60 2.06
C ILE A 565 -2.33 5.82 0.98
N PHE A 566 -2.00 6.41 -0.17
CA PHE A 566 -2.97 6.65 -1.25
C PHE A 566 -3.50 5.34 -1.87
N LEU A 567 -2.71 4.26 -1.84
CA LEU A 567 -3.11 2.98 -2.39
C LEU A 567 -4.41 2.46 -1.75
N LEU A 568 -4.69 2.84 -0.49
CA LEU A 568 -5.96 2.58 0.18
C LEU A 568 -7.17 2.93 -0.69
N GLN A 569 -7.19 4.10 -1.32
CA GLN A 569 -8.32 4.58 -2.11
C GLN A 569 -8.61 3.68 -3.31
N VAL A 570 -7.55 3.29 -4.01
CA VAL A 570 -7.61 2.41 -5.19
C VAL A 570 -8.05 1.00 -4.79
N LEU A 571 -7.51 0.47 -3.69
CA LEU A 571 -7.83 -0.85 -3.18
C LEU A 571 -9.29 -0.94 -2.71
N VAL A 572 -9.80 0.11 -2.05
CA VAL A 572 -11.22 0.23 -1.68
C VAL A 572 -12.07 0.22 -2.94
N GLN A 573 -11.84 1.16 -3.85
CA GLN A 573 -12.69 1.32 -5.02
C GLN A 573 -12.76 0.02 -5.84
N LEU A 574 -11.61 -0.51 -6.26
CA LEU A 574 -11.58 -1.72 -7.11
C LEU A 574 -12.01 -2.98 -6.36
N GLY A 575 -11.77 -3.06 -5.06
CA GLY A 575 -12.18 -4.19 -4.23
C GLY A 575 -13.69 -4.31 -4.14
N PHE A 576 -14.37 -3.21 -3.82
CA PHE A 576 -15.83 -3.18 -3.72
C PHE A 576 -16.50 -3.31 -5.10
N ASP A 577 -15.98 -2.65 -6.15
CA ASP A 577 -16.44 -2.85 -7.53
C ASP A 577 -16.41 -4.35 -7.91
N SER A 578 -15.33 -5.04 -7.54
CA SER A 578 -15.15 -6.46 -7.86
C SER A 578 -16.14 -7.34 -7.10
N ILE A 579 -16.45 -7.02 -5.83
CA ILE A 579 -17.50 -7.71 -5.07
C ILE A 579 -18.85 -7.55 -5.77
N GLU A 580 -19.22 -6.33 -6.13
CA GLU A 580 -20.50 -6.06 -6.79
C GLU A 580 -20.61 -6.80 -8.12
N ARG A 581 -19.54 -6.74 -8.94
CA ARG A 581 -19.50 -7.43 -10.23
C ARG A 581 -19.61 -8.94 -10.09
N LEU A 582 -18.97 -9.54 -9.09
CA LEU A 582 -19.02 -10.98 -8.82
C LEU A 582 -20.36 -11.45 -8.25
N ARG A 583 -21.22 -10.54 -7.79
CA ARG A 583 -22.60 -10.85 -7.38
C ARG A 583 -23.61 -10.82 -8.53
N SER A 584 -23.19 -10.33 -9.70
CA SER A 584 -24.08 -10.26 -10.86
C SER A 584 -24.55 -11.64 -11.33
N PRO A 585 -25.74 -11.75 -11.98
CA PRO A 585 -26.25 -13.02 -12.50
C PRO A 585 -25.28 -13.72 -13.47
N GLU A 586 -24.49 -12.94 -14.22
CA GLU A 586 -23.44 -13.43 -15.12
C GLU A 586 -22.36 -14.24 -14.39
N ALA A 587 -22.03 -13.86 -13.16
CA ALA A 587 -21.06 -14.57 -12.32
C ALA A 587 -21.61 -15.88 -11.75
N GLN A 588 -22.94 -16.05 -11.71
CA GLN A 588 -23.62 -17.24 -11.21
C GLN A 588 -23.84 -18.31 -12.30
N GLN A 589 -23.42 -18.05 -13.54
CA GLN A 589 -23.57 -18.99 -14.65
C GLN A 589 -22.72 -20.27 -14.45
N LYS A 590 -23.19 -21.40 -15.01
CA LYS A 590 -22.50 -22.71 -14.93
C LYS A 590 -21.06 -22.67 -15.45
N GLN A 591 -20.77 -21.78 -16.41
CA GLN A 591 -19.43 -21.52 -16.92
C GLN A 591 -18.93 -20.18 -16.38
N PHE A 592 -17.95 -20.22 -15.46
CA PHE A 592 -17.37 -19.00 -14.88
C PHE A 592 -16.53 -18.26 -15.93
N PRO A 593 -16.99 -17.08 -16.42
CA PRO A 593 -16.37 -16.39 -17.56
C PRO A 593 -14.93 -15.95 -17.27
N ALA A 594 -14.10 -15.80 -18.32
CA ALA A 594 -12.72 -15.35 -18.18
C ALA A 594 -12.63 -13.97 -17.51
N ILE A 595 -13.53 -13.05 -17.88
CA ILE A 595 -13.66 -11.73 -17.24
C ILE A 595 -13.96 -11.84 -15.73
N MET A 596 -14.81 -12.79 -15.30
CA MET A 596 -15.10 -12.98 -13.87
C MET A 596 -13.91 -13.58 -13.11
N LYS A 597 -13.07 -14.42 -13.75
CA LYS A 597 -11.79 -14.87 -13.16
C LYS A 597 -10.85 -13.69 -12.94
N ALA A 598 -10.75 -12.81 -13.92
CA ALA A 598 -9.93 -11.60 -13.82
C ALA A 598 -10.48 -10.64 -12.74
N THR A 599 -11.81 -10.45 -12.66
CA THR A 599 -12.45 -9.69 -11.57
C THR A 599 -12.13 -10.29 -10.20
N ARG A 600 -12.22 -11.62 -10.05
CA ARG A 600 -11.82 -12.31 -8.81
C ARG A 600 -10.34 -12.12 -8.50
N ALA A 601 -9.45 -12.14 -9.50
CA ALA A 601 -8.04 -11.85 -9.30
C ALA A 601 -7.82 -10.46 -8.71
N THR A 602 -8.51 -9.45 -9.25
CA THR A 602 -8.49 -8.08 -8.72
C THR A 602 -9.04 -8.00 -7.30
N LEU A 603 -10.16 -8.66 -6.98
CA LEU A 603 -10.69 -8.69 -5.62
C LEU A 603 -9.68 -9.23 -4.60
N ILE A 604 -9.08 -10.38 -4.89
CA ILE A 604 -8.10 -11.01 -3.99
C ILE A 604 -6.85 -10.13 -3.86
N LEU A 605 -6.43 -9.50 -4.96
CA LEU A 605 -5.31 -8.56 -4.96
C LEU A 605 -5.61 -7.34 -4.07
N CYS A 606 -6.81 -6.76 -4.19
CA CYS A 606 -7.26 -5.65 -3.35
C CYS A 606 -7.29 -6.02 -1.87
N ALA A 607 -7.86 -7.17 -1.53
CA ALA A 607 -7.90 -7.68 -0.15
C ALA A 607 -6.48 -7.93 0.42
N LYS A 608 -5.58 -8.53 -0.37
CA LYS A 608 -4.16 -8.65 0.01
C LYS A 608 -3.51 -7.29 0.23
N GLY A 609 -3.73 -6.34 -0.67
CA GLY A 609 -3.16 -5.00 -0.56
C GLY A 609 -3.63 -4.27 0.71
N LEU A 610 -4.92 -4.33 1.04
CA LEU A 610 -5.43 -3.75 2.28
C LEU A 610 -4.81 -4.41 3.52
N ARG A 611 -4.61 -5.73 3.47
CA ARG A 611 -3.94 -6.45 4.56
C ARG A 611 -2.47 -6.08 4.72
N ASP A 612 -1.72 -6.00 3.64
CA ASP A 612 -0.29 -5.64 3.67
C ASP A 612 -0.13 -4.18 4.12
N GLN A 613 -0.95 -3.26 3.59
CA GLN A 613 -0.99 -1.87 4.06
C GLN A 613 -1.45 -1.76 5.52
N GLY A 614 -2.33 -2.65 5.98
CA GLY A 614 -2.76 -2.76 7.38
C GLY A 614 -1.64 -3.14 8.37
N GLN A 615 -0.49 -3.61 7.86
CA GLN A 615 0.73 -3.77 8.67
C GLN A 615 1.52 -2.47 8.81
N ASN A 616 1.31 -1.51 7.92
CA ASN A 616 1.97 -0.20 7.91
C ASN A 616 1.17 0.84 8.69
N PHE A 617 -0.15 0.91 8.48
CA PHE A 617 -1.03 1.87 9.12
C PHE A 617 -2.42 1.28 9.38
N TYR A 618 -3.05 1.75 10.44
CA TYR A 618 -4.21 1.07 11.01
C TYR A 618 -5.51 1.22 10.20
N LEU A 619 -5.71 2.35 9.52
CA LEU A 619 -6.92 2.57 8.70
C LEU A 619 -7.11 1.48 7.63
N ALA A 620 -6.04 1.01 7.00
CA ALA A 620 -6.12 -0.07 6.00
C ALA A 620 -6.57 -1.42 6.61
N GLU A 621 -6.18 -1.72 7.85
CA GLU A 621 -6.63 -2.92 8.56
C GLU A 621 -8.13 -2.88 8.85
N LEU A 622 -8.68 -1.71 9.21
CA LEU A 622 -10.11 -1.54 9.44
C LEU A 622 -10.91 -1.76 8.15
N VAL A 623 -10.45 -1.14 7.06
CA VAL A 623 -11.07 -1.26 5.73
C VAL A 623 -10.94 -2.68 5.18
N PHE A 624 -9.82 -3.37 5.40
CA PHE A 624 -9.63 -4.77 5.06
C PHE A 624 -10.74 -5.65 5.65
N ARG A 625 -11.06 -5.45 6.93
CA ARG A 625 -12.10 -6.23 7.62
C ARG A 625 -13.48 -5.97 7.04
N ILE A 626 -13.81 -4.71 6.75
CA ILE A 626 -15.08 -4.36 6.11
C ILE A 626 -15.19 -5.01 4.73
N LEU A 627 -14.13 -4.94 3.91
CA LEU A 627 -14.12 -5.58 2.60
C LEU A 627 -14.30 -7.09 2.74
N ARG A 628 -13.51 -7.72 3.61
CA ARG A 628 -13.52 -9.17 3.85
C ARG A 628 -14.88 -9.67 4.34
N ASP A 629 -15.54 -8.94 5.23
CA ASP A 629 -16.87 -9.31 5.74
C ASP A 629 -17.95 -9.20 4.66
N LYS A 630 -17.72 -8.43 3.57
CA LYS A 630 -18.59 -8.39 2.38
C LYS A 630 -18.22 -9.41 1.28
N MET A 631 -17.07 -10.08 1.37
CA MET A 631 -16.64 -11.06 0.37
C MET A 631 -17.43 -12.37 0.48
N ASP A 632 -17.55 -13.10 -0.64
CA ASP A 632 -18.10 -14.46 -0.63
C ASP A 632 -17.18 -15.40 0.18
N PRO A 633 -17.72 -16.37 0.95
CA PRO A 633 -16.90 -17.31 1.72
C PRO A 633 -15.84 -18.06 0.90
N VAL A 634 -16.11 -18.33 -0.39
CA VAL A 634 -15.15 -18.96 -1.31
C VAL A 634 -13.95 -18.04 -1.56
N ASP A 635 -14.19 -16.74 -1.75
CA ASP A 635 -13.14 -15.75 -1.96
C ASP A 635 -12.33 -15.50 -0.67
N VAL A 636 -12.99 -15.47 0.49
CA VAL A 636 -12.32 -15.38 1.80
C VAL A 636 -11.40 -16.60 2.03
N LYS A 637 -11.84 -17.79 1.63
CA LYS A 637 -11.02 -19.00 1.75
C LYS A 637 -9.76 -18.94 0.89
N LEU A 638 -9.88 -18.39 -0.33
CA LEU A 638 -8.75 -18.20 -1.24
C LEU A 638 -7.74 -17.18 -0.68
N LEU A 639 -8.22 -16.15 0.02
CA LEU A 639 -7.39 -15.12 0.65
C LEU A 639 -6.54 -15.66 1.83
N LYS A 640 -7.06 -16.63 2.60
CA LYS A 640 -6.40 -17.15 3.82
C LYS A 640 -5.00 -17.72 3.57
N ASP A 641 -4.75 -18.29 2.38
CA ASP A 641 -3.45 -18.86 2.01
C ASP A 641 -2.37 -17.78 1.78
N TRP A 642 -2.75 -16.54 1.46
CA TRP A 642 -1.83 -15.46 1.02
C TRP A 642 -1.75 -14.26 1.96
N ALA A 643 -2.79 -14.02 2.76
CA ALA A 643 -2.90 -12.88 3.66
C ALA A 643 -2.34 -13.14 5.08
N HIS A 644 -1.78 -14.33 5.33
CA HIS A 644 -1.20 -14.76 6.62
C HIS A 644 -2.06 -14.37 7.83
N ILE A 645 -3.37 -14.62 7.74
CA ILE A 645 -4.35 -14.26 8.76
C ILE A 645 -4.17 -15.17 10.00
N LYS A 646 -3.68 -14.61 11.11
CA LYS A 646 -3.53 -15.28 12.41
C LYS A 646 -4.01 -14.35 13.54
N ASP A 647 -4.58 -14.95 14.59
CA ASP A 647 -5.00 -14.28 15.84
C ASP A 647 -5.94 -13.07 15.66
N GLU A 648 -7.07 -13.25 14.96
CA GLU A 648 -8.01 -12.15 14.67
C GLU A 648 -8.84 -11.69 15.87
N ASP A 649 -9.23 -12.59 16.77
CA ASP A 649 -10.23 -12.31 17.81
C ASP A 649 -9.71 -11.35 18.90
N LYS A 650 -8.47 -11.55 19.35
CA LYS A 650 -7.82 -10.64 20.33
C LYS A 650 -7.54 -9.27 19.73
N ARG A 651 -7.19 -9.25 18.45
CA ARG A 651 -6.93 -8.00 17.73
C ARG A 651 -8.22 -7.21 17.59
N GLU A 652 -9.34 -7.88 17.28
CA GLU A 652 -10.64 -7.26 17.08
C GLU A 652 -11.21 -6.56 18.34
N GLN A 653 -11.00 -7.10 19.54
CA GLN A 653 -11.46 -6.46 20.78
C GLN A 653 -10.70 -5.15 21.10
N SER A 654 -9.39 -5.10 20.85
CA SER A 654 -8.57 -3.89 21.06
C SER A 654 -8.92 -2.76 20.07
N MET A 655 -9.62 -3.07 18.97
CA MET A 655 -9.82 -2.16 17.85
C MET A 655 -10.98 -1.17 18.07
N THR A 656 -12.08 -1.61 18.68
CA THR A 656 -13.29 -0.80 18.88
C THR A 656 -13.07 0.36 19.85
N GLU A 657 -12.11 0.22 20.76
CA GLU A 657 -11.78 1.22 21.80
C GLU A 657 -11.04 2.45 21.25
N HIS A 658 -10.38 2.32 20.09
CA HIS A 658 -9.42 3.33 19.59
C HIS A 658 -9.85 4.00 18.27
N VAL A 659 -11.04 3.67 17.74
CA VAL A 659 -11.49 4.16 16.42
C VAL A 659 -12.57 5.22 16.55
N HIS A 660 -12.27 6.40 16.02
CA HIS A 660 -13.20 7.52 15.89
C HIS A 660 -13.21 8.10 14.46
N GLY A 661 -12.88 7.27 13.46
CA GLY A 661 -12.76 7.68 12.06
C GLY A 661 -14.10 7.97 11.39
N GLU A 662 -14.15 9.08 10.65
CA GLU A 662 -15.26 9.49 9.79
C GLU A 662 -15.00 9.15 8.31
N TYR A 663 -13.88 8.49 8.02
CA TYR A 663 -13.44 8.11 6.68
C TYR A 663 -14.56 7.39 5.92
N PRO A 664 -14.96 7.89 4.74
CA PRO A 664 -16.00 7.26 3.94
C PRO A 664 -15.43 6.08 3.15
N VAL A 665 -15.97 4.89 3.38
CA VAL A 665 -15.55 3.65 2.71
C VAL A 665 -16.46 3.40 1.50
N ASN A 666 -15.88 3.25 0.32
CA ASN A 666 -16.62 2.90 -0.91
C ASN A 666 -17.70 3.92 -1.32
N VAL A 667 -17.31 5.20 -1.41
CA VAL A 667 -18.13 6.24 -2.04
C VAL A 667 -17.85 6.28 -3.55
N LEU A 668 -18.89 6.12 -4.35
CA LEU A 668 -18.79 5.94 -5.81
C LEU A 668 -18.75 7.26 -6.59
N SER A 669 -19.36 8.32 -6.04
CA SER A 669 -19.53 9.62 -6.68
C SER A 669 -19.21 10.76 -5.72
N ILE A 670 -18.65 11.86 -6.25
CA ILE A 670 -18.42 13.09 -5.50
C ILE A 670 -19.72 13.77 -5.04
N THR A 671 -20.87 13.42 -5.62
CA THR A 671 -22.19 13.93 -5.19
C THR A 671 -22.94 12.99 -4.26
N SER A 672 -22.40 11.81 -3.95
CA SER A 672 -23.04 10.88 -3.02
C SER A 672 -23.02 11.40 -1.59
N ASP A 673 -24.05 11.06 -0.80
CA ASP A 673 -24.02 11.24 0.64
C ASP A 673 -23.11 10.16 1.28
N PRO A 674 -21.98 10.54 1.90
CA PRO A 674 -21.05 9.59 2.52
C PRO A 674 -21.55 9.02 3.86
N THR A 675 -22.66 9.53 4.37
CA THR A 675 -23.10 9.37 5.76
C THR A 675 -23.17 7.90 6.22
N GLU A 676 -23.83 7.03 5.48
CA GLU A 676 -23.91 5.58 5.79
C GLU A 676 -22.62 4.80 5.48
N GLN A 677 -21.73 5.39 4.69
CA GLN A 677 -20.45 4.80 4.33
C GLN A 677 -19.32 5.20 5.29
N ARG A 678 -19.60 6.03 6.30
CA ARG A 678 -18.57 6.43 7.27
C ARG A 678 -18.13 5.25 8.14
N LEU A 679 -16.82 5.15 8.35
CA LEU A 679 -16.17 4.03 9.01
C LEU A 679 -16.76 3.69 10.38
N ASN A 680 -17.00 4.70 11.22
CA ASN A 680 -17.63 4.53 12.53
C ASN A 680 -19.01 3.86 12.46
N ARG A 681 -19.87 4.23 11.50
CA ARG A 681 -21.20 3.62 11.31
C ARG A 681 -21.10 2.19 10.79
N LEU A 682 -20.22 1.96 9.82
CA LEU A 682 -19.96 0.62 9.29
C LEU A 682 -19.48 -0.32 10.41
N LEU A 683 -18.57 0.14 11.27
CA LEU A 683 -18.07 -0.64 12.41
C LEU A 683 -19.15 -0.91 13.47
N GLN A 684 -20.00 0.08 13.79
CA GLN A 684 -21.13 -0.11 14.70
C GLN A 684 -22.11 -1.16 14.17
N SER A 685 -22.50 -1.06 12.89
CA SER A 685 -23.41 -2.05 12.27
C SER A 685 -22.85 -3.47 12.31
N MET A 686 -21.52 -3.63 12.18
CA MET A 686 -20.86 -4.93 12.29
C MET A 686 -20.75 -5.43 13.74
N GLY A 687 -20.65 -4.52 14.72
CA GLY A 687 -20.63 -4.84 16.15
C GLY A 687 -22.00 -5.28 16.67
N ASP A 688 -23.06 -4.61 16.25
CA ASP A 688 -24.44 -4.94 16.65
C ASP A 688 -24.89 -6.30 16.09
N LEU A 689 -24.41 -6.67 14.89
CA LEU A 689 -24.60 -8.01 14.31
C LEU A 689 -23.91 -9.15 15.09
N LYS A 690 -23.01 -8.84 16.03
CA LYS A 690 -22.31 -9.83 16.88
C LYS A 690 -22.99 -10.10 18.21
N LEU A 691 -24.05 -9.38 18.58
CA LEU A 691 -24.79 -9.61 19.82
C LEU A 691 -26.15 -10.27 19.58
N PRO A 692 -26.20 -11.60 19.58
CA PRO A 692 -27.30 -12.32 20.19
C PRO A 692 -26.81 -12.94 21.50
N ASN A 693 -27.45 -12.61 22.61
CA ASN A 693 -27.41 -13.47 23.79
C ASN A 693 -27.89 -14.87 23.37
N ASP A 694 -27.06 -15.88 23.66
CA ASP A 694 -27.14 -17.26 23.19
C ASP A 694 -28.31 -18.10 23.76
N THR A 695 -29.50 -17.50 24.00
CA THR A 695 -30.61 -18.21 24.66
C THR A 695 -31.99 -18.10 24.00
N ALA A 696 -32.14 -17.47 22.83
CA ALA A 696 -33.42 -17.43 22.12
C ALA A 696 -33.31 -17.89 20.66
N GLU A 697 -34.16 -18.84 20.25
CA GLU A 697 -34.29 -19.22 18.84
C GLU A 697 -34.84 -18.05 18.01
N PRO A 698 -34.20 -17.70 16.87
CA PRO A 698 -34.57 -16.55 16.07
C PRO A 698 -35.86 -16.78 15.29
N THR A 699 -36.65 -15.71 15.18
CA THR A 699 -37.91 -15.67 14.43
C THR A 699 -37.70 -15.75 12.91
N GLN A 700 -38.76 -16.12 12.17
CA GLN A 700 -38.71 -16.37 10.73
C GLN A 700 -38.30 -15.14 9.90
N GLN A 701 -38.51 -13.91 10.42
CA GLN A 701 -38.07 -12.65 9.81
C GLN A 701 -36.57 -12.37 10.05
N GLU A 702 -36.01 -12.75 11.20
CA GLU A 702 -34.57 -12.61 11.49
C GLU A 702 -33.69 -13.59 10.69
N ARG A 703 -34.28 -14.68 10.19
CA ARG A 703 -33.59 -15.59 9.25
C ARG A 703 -33.34 -14.98 7.88
N ALA A 704 -34.12 -13.97 7.47
CA ALA A 704 -33.96 -13.30 6.18
C ALA A 704 -32.92 -12.15 6.20
N SER A 705 -32.59 -11.63 7.39
CA SER A 705 -31.66 -10.49 7.57
C SER A 705 -30.28 -10.85 8.09
N ARG A 706 -30.02 -12.13 8.45
CA ARG A 706 -28.69 -12.58 8.87
C ARG A 706 -27.75 -12.71 7.67
N THR A 707 -26.75 -11.83 7.60
CA THR A 707 -25.51 -12.07 6.86
C THR A 707 -24.94 -13.45 7.23
N TRP A 708 -24.54 -14.20 6.21
CA TRP A 708 -24.22 -15.64 6.10
C TRP A 708 -23.21 -16.27 7.09
N ARG A 709 -23.21 -15.93 8.38
CA ARG A 709 -22.33 -16.55 9.39
C ARG A 709 -22.82 -17.89 9.97
N SER A 710 -23.97 -18.42 9.55
CA SER A 710 -24.52 -19.67 10.12
C SER A 710 -24.08 -20.99 9.45
N ILE A 711 -23.15 -21.00 8.49
CA ILE A 711 -22.77 -22.24 7.77
C ILE A 711 -21.25 -22.57 7.84
N VAL A 712 -20.45 -21.87 8.65
CA VAL A 712 -19.04 -22.25 8.82
C VAL A 712 -18.63 -22.23 10.29
N PHE A 713 -19.13 -23.21 11.03
CA PHE A 713 -18.39 -23.90 12.08
C PHE A 713 -18.55 -25.40 11.88
#